data_AF-J3TRR0-F1
#
_entry.id   AF-J3TRR0-F1
#
_cell.length_a   1.000
_cell.length_b   1.000
_cell.length_c   1.000
_cell.angle_alpha   90.00
_cell.angle_beta   90.00
_cell.angle_gamma   90.00
#
_symmetry.space_group_name_H-M   'P 1'
#
loop_
_entity.id
_entity.type
_entity.pdbx_description
1 polymer ?
#
loop_
_entity_poly.entity_id
_entity_poly.type
_entity_poly.pdbx_seq_one_letter_code
_entity_poly.pdbx_strand_id
1 'polypeptide(L)'
;MKRKNILKFVSLLGIGSFVMLAAASCTTATTPTPNPEPKPTPNPEPKPDPMPNPPSGGMNGGNTNPGGGQGMMDSVAQELTDAKKVLSDLIGEESKTVELYADYAKIKADLTSAYTVAKTTSDSSTSTLDQVKTATSKLQTAIDKAVSDKRAFDSANQPLVTAYNNLKTTLQSKTNSLEGLSENKYSSIKNHLSELFDAGSAITARTLDPTMGTVPEVLSVTKANEDITTAVSKLREWKTNADKFNNFEKKSLLRANFFSENSQTQPGNWSFVGYSNNLNTGSSNQTNLSNWNFAKRQVWLARADGSTDLVQNPTESTDVAWIYNLAGEGAKYTLHFTYYGPSTANLYFPYKLVNENDNVGLQYILNENSPKEINFRPTTRATENVSSNDAQTESVGNAGNTASSEILVADEVPSANNEMNTTPTVSDINVAKITLSNLKFGENTIEFSVPTIAGEQSPKVAPMIGNMYLTSNLSSKENIYDDIFGNIKTVNQTSSSVTVNLLKGYSLASSFAVYVGQFTSLTNAGAQATDSQVNTPNYLIGFIGGSGRRIVNNVRSETRSPLTTGSNRTLTIYVNAPQSGEYNISGSYISGATQPRGLKFSTGDMAENVVTVTNLKQNNWTTLGFFDTSKTTTQVGGADNMMKKTLTLNKGLNKIIVASGTTNNGDAPFVGNLTFTLNNVQTTSNTSESNDNTASAA
;
A
#
# COMPACT_ATOMS: atom_id res chain seq x y z
N MET A 1 -12.45 12.33 43.82
CA MET A 1 -13.69 12.55 43.03
C MET A 1 -14.08 11.23 42.36
N LYS A 2 -15.23 10.66 42.77
CA LYS A 2 -15.81 9.42 42.21
C LYS A 2 -16.27 9.68 40.78
N ARG A 3 -15.77 8.95 39.78
CA ARG A 3 -16.31 8.97 38.41
C ARG A 3 -17.13 7.71 38.18
N LYS A 4 -18.38 7.94 37.78
CA LYS A 4 -19.46 6.98 37.59
C LYS A 4 -19.21 6.10 36.36
N ASN A 5 -19.43 4.79 36.53
CA ASN A 5 -19.59 3.83 35.44
C ASN A 5 -20.81 4.19 34.60
N ILE A 6 -20.62 4.32 33.28
CA ILE A 6 -21.69 4.17 32.28
C ILE A 6 -21.39 2.88 31.53
N LEU A 7 -22.11 1.82 31.92
CA LEU A 7 -22.13 0.55 31.21
C LEU A 7 -23.30 0.63 30.22
N LYS A 8 -23.01 0.71 28.93
CA LYS A 8 -24.02 0.63 27.88
C LYS A 8 -24.37 -0.86 27.67
N PHE A 9 -25.59 -1.24 28.02
CA PHE A 9 -26.16 -2.52 27.61
C PHE A 9 -26.39 -2.50 26.09
N VAL A 10 -25.56 -3.22 25.35
CA VAL A 10 -25.90 -3.65 23.99
C VAL A 10 -26.57 -5.01 24.13
N SER A 11 -27.84 -5.07 23.78
CA SER A 11 -28.61 -6.31 23.67
C SER A 11 -27.94 -7.22 22.64
N LEU A 12 -27.33 -8.30 23.12
CA LEU A 12 -26.75 -9.38 22.32
C LEU A 12 -27.66 -10.61 22.47
N LEU A 13 -28.81 -10.60 21.78
CA LEU A 13 -29.58 -11.81 21.52
C LEU A 13 -28.95 -12.51 20.32
N GLY A 14 -27.85 -13.23 20.58
CA GLY A 14 -27.13 -14.06 19.62
C GLY A 14 -27.13 -15.51 20.10
N ILE A 15 -28.11 -16.28 19.59
CA ILE A 15 -28.09 -17.72 19.28
C ILE A 15 -27.06 -18.55 20.07
N GLY A 16 -27.53 -19.20 21.14
CA GLY A 16 -26.75 -20.21 21.86
C GLY A 16 -26.69 -21.51 21.06
N SER A 17 -25.51 -21.83 20.51
CA SER A 17 -25.17 -23.18 20.08
C SER A 17 -24.71 -23.99 21.28
N PHE A 18 -25.47 -25.01 21.67
CA PHE A 18 -25.01 -26.04 22.59
C PHE A 18 -23.99 -26.94 21.87
N VAL A 19 -22.71 -26.78 22.21
CA VAL A 19 -21.65 -27.74 21.84
C VAL A 19 -21.65 -28.86 22.89
N MET A 20 -22.12 -30.05 22.52
CA MET A 20 -21.74 -31.27 23.25
C MET A 20 -20.34 -31.69 22.80
N LEU A 21 -19.40 -31.64 23.74
CA LEU A 21 -18.03 -32.09 23.62
C LEU A 21 -18.00 -33.62 23.60
N ALA A 22 -17.74 -34.23 22.44
CA ALA A 22 -17.36 -35.64 22.35
C ALA A 22 -15.83 -35.75 22.46
N ALA A 23 -15.35 -36.41 23.50
CA ALA A 23 -13.94 -36.68 23.71
C ALA A 23 -13.42 -37.69 22.67
N ALA A 24 -12.55 -37.23 21.76
CA ALA A 24 -11.73 -38.10 20.94
C ALA A 24 -10.48 -38.49 21.75
N SER A 25 -10.34 -39.76 22.10
CA SER A 25 -9.11 -40.32 22.67
C SER A 25 -8.16 -40.72 21.54
N CYS A 26 -6.96 -40.13 21.53
CA CYS A 26 -5.87 -40.42 20.62
C CYS A 26 -5.27 -41.81 20.89
N THR A 27 -5.08 -42.62 19.85
CA THR A 27 -4.19 -43.78 19.89
C THR A 27 -2.87 -43.45 19.19
N THR A 28 -1.77 -43.42 19.95
CA THR A 28 -0.41 -43.46 19.40
C THR A 28 0.02 -44.89 19.13
N ALA A 29 0.71 -45.09 18.00
CA ALA A 29 1.23 -46.36 17.52
C ALA A 29 2.53 -46.79 18.24
N THR A 30 2.69 -48.09 18.47
CA THR A 30 4.00 -48.76 18.62
C THR A 30 4.00 -50.12 17.88
N THR A 31 5.15 -50.40 17.25
CA THR A 31 5.55 -51.42 16.25
C THR A 31 5.65 -52.88 16.79
N PRO A 32 5.88 -53.92 15.95
CA PRO A 32 5.35 -55.29 16.14
C PRO A 32 6.32 -56.41 16.59
N THR A 33 5.74 -57.45 17.23
CA THR A 33 6.08 -58.92 17.33
C THR A 33 7.44 -59.39 17.92
N PRO A 34 7.52 -60.56 18.62
CA PRO A 34 7.02 -61.87 18.16
C PRO A 34 6.33 -62.82 19.18
N ASN A 35 5.61 -63.77 18.59
CA ASN A 35 4.95 -64.97 19.13
C ASN A 35 5.83 -65.82 20.08
N PRO A 36 5.22 -66.52 21.06
CA PRO A 36 5.29 -67.98 21.03
C PRO A 36 3.98 -68.74 21.31
N GLU A 37 3.98 -69.95 20.77
CA GLU A 37 2.97 -71.00 20.57
C GLU A 37 2.28 -71.65 21.81
N PRO A 38 1.30 -72.59 21.64
CA PRO A 38 0.01 -72.61 22.32
C PRO A 38 -0.19 -73.74 23.33
N LYS A 39 -1.22 -73.64 24.22
CA LYS A 39 -2.07 -74.74 24.72
C LYS A 39 -3.18 -74.27 25.71
N PRO A 40 -4.17 -75.12 26.08
CA PRO A 40 -5.45 -75.37 25.41
C PRO A 40 -6.67 -74.82 26.19
N THR A 41 -7.84 -74.84 25.53
CA THR A 41 -9.18 -74.58 26.07
C THR A 41 -9.54 -75.35 27.34
N PRO A 42 -10.44 -74.79 28.17
CA PRO A 42 -11.63 -75.55 28.56
C PRO A 42 -12.96 -74.80 28.33
N ASN A 43 -13.97 -75.65 28.13
CA ASN A 43 -15.38 -75.45 27.80
C ASN A 43 -16.16 -74.51 28.77
N PRO A 44 -17.31 -73.91 28.36
CA PRO A 44 -18.10 -72.98 29.19
C PRO A 44 -18.93 -73.71 30.26
N GLU A 45 -19.00 -73.12 31.46
CA GLU A 45 -19.93 -73.53 32.52
C GLU A 45 -21.33 -72.92 32.36
N PRO A 46 -22.39 -73.58 32.89
CA PRO A 46 -23.78 -73.37 32.49
C PRO A 46 -24.54 -72.35 33.33
N LYS A 47 -25.60 -71.84 32.71
CA LYS A 47 -26.62 -70.92 33.22
C LYS A 47 -27.39 -71.46 34.45
N PRO A 48 -27.74 -70.63 35.44
CA PRO A 48 -28.69 -71.02 36.47
C PRO A 48 -30.15 -70.95 35.98
N ASP A 49 -30.88 -72.02 36.31
CA ASP A 49 -32.30 -72.29 36.04
C ASP A 49 -33.28 -71.45 36.89
N PRO A 50 -34.59 -71.44 36.53
CA PRO A 50 -35.59 -70.53 37.05
C PRO A 50 -36.09 -70.92 38.45
N MET A 51 -36.35 -69.92 39.29
CA MET A 51 -37.06 -70.10 40.57
C MET A 51 -38.59 -69.98 40.44
N PRO A 52 -39.34 -70.57 41.38
CA PRO A 52 -40.62 -71.22 41.12
C PRO A 52 -41.84 -70.41 41.55
N ASN A 53 -42.97 -70.73 40.95
CA ASN A 53 -44.30 -70.28 41.36
C ASN A 53 -44.74 -71.02 42.65
N PRO A 54 -45.39 -70.38 43.64
CA PRO A 54 -46.15 -71.07 44.67
C PRO A 54 -47.65 -71.21 44.31
N PRO A 55 -48.40 -72.12 44.96
CA PRO A 55 -49.45 -72.91 44.31
C PRO A 55 -50.89 -72.74 44.87
N SER A 56 -51.84 -73.23 44.07
CA SER A 56 -53.02 -74.04 44.44
C SER A 56 -54.24 -73.45 45.18
N GLY A 57 -55.41 -73.61 44.54
CA GLY A 57 -56.70 -74.00 45.14
C GLY A 57 -57.62 -72.83 45.53
N GLY A 58 -58.94 -72.82 45.34
CA GLY A 58 -59.91 -73.83 44.92
C GLY A 58 -61.30 -73.41 45.43
N MET A 59 -62.31 -73.50 44.56
CA MET A 59 -63.77 -73.64 44.79
C MET A 59 -64.63 -72.57 45.54
N ASN A 60 -65.68 -72.19 44.80
CA ASN A 60 -67.08 -71.93 45.15
C ASN A 60 -67.54 -70.64 45.84
N GLY A 61 -68.38 -69.90 45.07
CA GLY A 61 -69.76 -69.65 45.46
C GLY A 61 -70.06 -68.26 46.01
N GLY A 62 -70.76 -67.43 45.22
CA GLY A 62 -71.34 -66.19 45.74
C GLY A 62 -71.79 -65.24 44.66
N ASN A 63 -73.01 -65.42 44.18
CA ASN A 63 -73.73 -64.43 43.40
C ASN A 63 -73.97 -63.17 44.27
N THR A 64 -73.34 -62.05 43.94
CA THR A 64 -73.92 -60.71 44.10
C THR A 64 -73.41 -59.81 42.99
N ASN A 65 -74.22 -59.67 41.95
CA ASN A 65 -74.29 -58.42 41.23
C ASN A 65 -74.74 -57.32 42.21
N PRO A 66 -74.08 -56.16 42.22
CA PRO A 66 -74.77 -54.89 42.08
C PRO A 66 -74.29 -54.30 40.75
N GLY A 67 -75.14 -54.22 39.73
CA GLY A 67 -76.19 -53.22 39.70
C GLY A 67 -75.57 -51.82 39.68
N GLY A 68 -75.20 -51.34 38.49
CA GLY A 68 -74.80 -49.94 38.27
C GLY A 68 -73.75 -49.81 37.16
N GLY A 69 -74.18 -49.60 35.92
CA GLY A 69 -73.33 -49.44 34.73
C GLY A 69 -72.48 -48.16 34.69
N GLN A 70 -71.80 -47.80 35.78
CA GLN A 70 -70.98 -46.58 35.91
C GLN A 70 -69.47 -46.85 36.04
N GLY A 71 -69.02 -48.03 36.48
CA GLY A 71 -67.60 -48.31 36.70
C GLY A 71 -66.75 -48.59 35.44
N MET A 72 -67.35 -49.04 34.34
CA MET A 72 -66.62 -49.20 33.06
C MET A 72 -66.34 -47.86 32.36
N MET A 73 -67.17 -46.84 32.62
CA MET A 73 -67.00 -45.53 31.98
C MET A 73 -65.82 -44.77 32.59
N ASP A 74 -65.60 -44.94 33.91
CA ASP A 74 -64.45 -44.35 34.62
C ASP A 74 -63.10 -44.99 34.22
N SER A 75 -63.05 -46.30 33.93
CA SER A 75 -61.78 -46.94 33.51
C SER A 75 -61.35 -46.50 32.10
N VAL A 76 -62.30 -46.38 31.16
CA VAL A 76 -62.02 -45.92 29.79
C VAL A 76 -61.65 -44.43 29.76
N ALA A 77 -62.29 -43.62 30.62
CA ALA A 77 -61.94 -42.21 30.77
C ALA A 77 -60.54 -42.01 31.39
N GLN A 78 -60.17 -42.84 32.37
CA GLN A 78 -58.83 -42.84 32.95
C GLN A 78 -57.78 -43.29 31.91
N GLU A 79 -58.05 -44.37 31.17
CA GLU A 79 -57.16 -44.83 30.09
C GLU A 79 -56.97 -43.77 28.99
N LEU A 80 -58.02 -43.04 28.63
CA LEU A 80 -57.93 -41.93 27.67
C LEU A 80 -57.09 -40.78 28.21
N THR A 81 -57.22 -40.46 29.48
CA THR A 81 -56.43 -39.42 30.15
C THR A 81 -54.95 -39.79 30.18
N ASP A 82 -54.65 -41.03 30.57
CA ASP A 82 -53.27 -41.54 30.61
C ASP A 82 -52.66 -41.61 29.20
N ALA A 83 -53.42 -42.07 28.20
CA ALA A 83 -52.98 -42.11 26.81
C ALA A 83 -52.71 -40.69 26.26
N LYS A 84 -53.54 -39.71 26.60
CA LYS A 84 -53.33 -38.29 26.24
C LYS A 84 -52.09 -37.72 26.93
N LYS A 85 -51.82 -38.09 28.18
CA LYS A 85 -50.60 -37.69 28.89
C LYS A 85 -49.36 -38.22 28.17
N VAL A 86 -49.32 -39.50 27.80
CA VAL A 86 -48.19 -40.09 27.06
C VAL A 86 -47.96 -39.37 25.73
N LEU A 87 -49.02 -39.10 24.97
CA LEU A 87 -48.93 -38.35 23.72
C LEU A 87 -48.38 -36.93 23.94
N SER A 88 -48.90 -36.23 24.96
CA SER A 88 -48.46 -34.89 25.33
C SER A 88 -46.99 -34.84 25.77
N ASP A 89 -46.54 -35.82 26.56
CA ASP A 89 -45.15 -35.94 27.00
C ASP A 89 -44.21 -36.11 25.78
N LEU A 90 -44.61 -36.92 24.79
CA LEU A 90 -43.85 -37.12 23.56
C LEU A 90 -43.80 -35.84 22.69
N ILE A 91 -44.91 -35.12 22.57
CA ILE A 91 -44.97 -33.81 21.90
C ILE A 91 -44.09 -32.78 22.61
N GLY A 92 -44.00 -32.84 23.95
CA GLY A 92 -43.17 -31.92 24.74
C GLY A 92 -41.68 -31.93 24.38
N GLU A 93 -41.20 -32.99 23.73
CA GLU A 93 -39.81 -33.13 23.29
C GLU A 93 -39.56 -32.69 21.83
N GLU A 94 -40.58 -32.17 21.13
CA GLU A 94 -40.53 -31.78 19.72
C GLU A 94 -39.32 -30.88 19.40
N SER A 95 -39.15 -29.78 20.15
CA SER A 95 -38.08 -28.80 19.88
C SER A 95 -36.70 -29.45 19.90
N LYS A 96 -36.42 -30.33 20.87
CA LYS A 96 -35.11 -30.98 20.99
C LYS A 96 -34.92 -32.02 19.89
N THR A 97 -35.97 -32.77 19.57
CA THR A 97 -35.89 -33.87 18.60
C THR A 97 -35.78 -33.36 17.16
N VAL A 98 -36.57 -32.35 16.79
CA VAL A 98 -36.57 -31.74 15.46
C VAL A 98 -35.26 -30.98 15.18
N GLU A 99 -34.67 -30.36 16.21
CA GLU A 99 -33.41 -29.61 16.07
C GLU A 99 -32.22 -30.51 15.69
N LEU A 100 -32.21 -31.78 16.10
CA LEU A 100 -31.17 -32.76 15.70
C LEU A 100 -31.08 -32.97 14.18
N TYR A 101 -32.14 -32.63 13.44
CA TYR A 101 -32.24 -32.78 11.99
C TYR A 101 -32.16 -31.44 11.26
N ALA A 102 -31.62 -30.38 11.89
CA ALA A 102 -31.50 -29.05 11.27
C ALA A 102 -30.76 -29.09 9.91
N ASP A 103 -29.76 -29.96 9.76
CA ASP A 103 -29.01 -30.16 8.51
C ASP A 103 -29.64 -31.23 7.59
N TYR A 104 -30.80 -31.79 7.90
CA TYR A 104 -31.47 -32.82 7.10
C TYR A 104 -32.91 -32.38 6.85
N ALA A 105 -33.08 -31.35 6.00
CA ALA A 105 -34.35 -30.65 5.85
C ALA A 105 -35.53 -31.56 5.52
N LYS A 106 -35.32 -32.62 4.72
CA LYS A 106 -36.35 -33.60 4.39
C LYS A 106 -36.78 -34.43 5.62
N ILE A 107 -35.84 -35.04 6.32
CA ILE A 107 -36.11 -35.77 7.58
C ILE A 107 -36.80 -34.86 8.59
N LYS A 108 -36.33 -33.61 8.71
CA LYS A 108 -36.92 -32.60 9.59
C LYS A 108 -38.37 -32.30 9.22
N ALA A 109 -38.67 -32.09 7.94
CA ALA A 109 -40.02 -31.75 7.46
C ALA A 109 -41.01 -32.90 7.71
N ASP A 110 -40.60 -34.14 7.44
CA ASP A 110 -41.42 -35.34 7.69
C ASP A 110 -41.72 -35.49 9.19
N LEU A 111 -40.71 -35.28 10.04
CA LEU A 111 -40.85 -35.36 11.49
C LEU A 111 -41.75 -34.23 12.04
N THR A 112 -41.56 -32.99 11.60
CA THR A 112 -42.43 -31.85 11.99
C THR A 112 -43.88 -32.08 11.57
N SER A 113 -44.12 -32.71 10.41
CA SER A 113 -45.46 -33.06 9.95
C SER A 113 -46.11 -34.10 10.88
N ALA A 114 -45.36 -35.10 11.33
CA ALA A 114 -45.84 -36.10 12.29
C ALA A 114 -46.18 -35.47 13.66
N TYR A 115 -45.34 -34.56 14.17
CA TYR A 115 -45.63 -33.80 15.39
C TYR A 115 -46.90 -32.95 15.24
N THR A 116 -47.10 -32.30 14.09
CA THR A 116 -48.30 -31.49 13.82
C THR A 116 -49.58 -32.34 13.87
N VAL A 117 -49.56 -33.54 13.30
CA VAL A 117 -50.70 -34.49 13.34
C VAL A 117 -50.96 -34.99 14.77
N ALA A 118 -49.90 -35.32 15.52
CA ALA A 118 -49.99 -35.74 16.90
C ALA A 118 -50.59 -34.64 17.79
N LYS A 119 -50.13 -33.39 17.63
CA LYS A 119 -50.63 -32.22 18.34
C LYS A 119 -52.12 -31.98 18.08
N THR A 120 -52.53 -32.03 16.81
CA THR A 120 -53.95 -31.92 16.42
C THR A 120 -54.82 -32.98 17.12
N THR A 121 -54.32 -34.21 17.26
CA THR A 121 -55.04 -35.29 17.94
C THR A 121 -55.08 -35.07 19.45
N SER A 122 -53.99 -34.57 20.05
CA SER A 122 -53.88 -34.28 21.48
C SER A 122 -54.81 -33.17 21.92
N ASP A 123 -54.84 -32.08 21.14
CA ASP A 123 -55.63 -30.86 21.40
C ASP A 123 -57.14 -31.07 21.18
N SER A 124 -57.53 -32.11 20.44
CA SER A 124 -58.92 -32.40 20.16
C SER A 124 -59.68 -32.91 21.40
N SER A 125 -60.77 -32.22 21.72
CA SER A 125 -61.69 -32.59 22.82
C SER A 125 -62.55 -33.82 22.51
N THR A 126 -62.57 -34.28 21.26
CA THR A 126 -63.40 -35.41 20.80
C THR A 126 -62.59 -36.64 20.40
N SER A 127 -61.26 -36.61 20.56
CA SER A 127 -60.39 -37.75 20.20
C SER A 127 -60.71 -38.98 21.06
N THR A 128 -60.92 -40.12 20.42
CA THR A 128 -61.16 -41.40 21.09
C THR A 128 -59.85 -42.02 21.60
N LEU A 129 -59.95 -43.00 22.51
CA LEU A 129 -58.80 -43.74 23.04
C LEU A 129 -57.94 -44.36 21.92
N ASP A 130 -58.59 -44.98 20.93
CA ASP A 130 -57.91 -45.60 19.78
C ASP A 130 -57.23 -44.55 18.89
N GLN A 131 -57.84 -43.38 18.70
CA GLN A 131 -57.23 -42.28 17.95
C GLN A 131 -55.97 -41.76 18.64
N VAL A 132 -56.02 -41.59 19.97
CA VAL A 132 -54.86 -41.15 20.78
C VAL A 132 -53.75 -42.20 20.75
N LYS A 133 -54.05 -43.48 21.04
CA LYS A 133 -53.07 -44.58 20.97
C LYS A 133 -52.45 -44.70 19.57
N THR A 134 -53.26 -44.55 18.51
CA THR A 134 -52.78 -44.56 17.12
C THR A 134 -51.87 -43.37 16.83
N ALA A 135 -52.20 -42.16 17.29
CA ALA A 135 -51.37 -40.97 17.10
C ALA A 135 -50.02 -41.11 17.83
N THR A 136 -50.01 -41.62 19.08
CA THR A 136 -48.79 -41.92 19.83
C THR A 136 -47.90 -42.91 19.08
N SER A 137 -48.47 -44.03 18.62
CA SER A 137 -47.71 -45.04 17.87
C SER A 137 -47.15 -44.49 16.55
N LYS A 138 -47.93 -43.69 15.82
CA LYS A 138 -47.47 -43.03 14.58
C LYS A 138 -46.35 -42.03 14.84
N LEU A 139 -46.44 -41.22 15.90
CA LEU A 139 -45.40 -40.27 16.25
C LEU A 139 -44.11 -40.99 16.65
N GLN A 140 -44.19 -42.03 17.49
CA GLN A 140 -43.03 -42.83 17.85
C GLN A 140 -42.37 -43.47 16.62
N THR A 141 -43.19 -44.03 15.71
CA THR A 141 -42.70 -44.61 14.45
C THR A 141 -41.98 -43.55 13.59
N ALA A 142 -42.50 -42.32 13.53
CA ALA A 142 -41.86 -41.24 12.78
C ALA A 142 -40.52 -40.81 13.42
N ILE A 143 -40.44 -40.76 14.76
CA ILE A 143 -39.20 -40.48 15.50
C ILE A 143 -38.15 -41.57 15.20
N ASP A 144 -38.52 -42.84 15.33
CA ASP A 144 -37.62 -43.97 15.07
C ASP A 144 -37.16 -44.00 13.61
N LYS A 145 -38.07 -43.65 12.68
CA LYS A 145 -37.77 -43.53 11.27
C LYS A 145 -36.78 -42.39 11.00
N ALA A 146 -36.93 -41.23 11.61
CA ALA A 146 -35.98 -40.12 11.45
C ALA A 146 -34.56 -40.50 11.89
N VAL A 147 -34.43 -41.24 13.01
CA VAL A 147 -33.14 -41.77 13.49
C VAL A 147 -32.53 -42.74 12.47
N SER A 148 -33.35 -43.67 11.95
CA SER A 148 -32.90 -44.66 10.99
C SER A 148 -32.49 -44.04 9.65
N ASP A 149 -33.30 -43.10 9.14
CA ASP A 149 -33.06 -42.42 7.87
C ASP A 149 -31.77 -41.58 7.93
N LYS A 150 -31.53 -40.87 9.04
CA LYS A 150 -30.28 -40.12 9.23
C LYS A 150 -29.08 -41.07 9.23
N ARG A 151 -29.15 -42.18 9.96
CA ARG A 151 -28.06 -43.17 9.98
C ARG A 151 -27.78 -43.74 8.59
N ALA A 152 -28.83 -44.06 7.83
CA ALA A 152 -28.71 -44.57 6.47
C ALA A 152 -28.08 -43.53 5.53
N PHE A 153 -28.54 -42.26 5.59
CA PHE A 153 -27.97 -41.16 4.83
C PHE A 153 -26.48 -40.99 5.16
N ASP A 154 -26.14 -40.94 6.45
CA ASP A 154 -24.78 -40.71 6.91
C ASP A 154 -23.84 -41.83 6.45
N SER A 155 -24.26 -43.09 6.59
CA SER A 155 -23.47 -44.24 6.13
C SER A 155 -23.24 -44.23 4.62
N ALA A 156 -24.25 -43.83 3.83
CA ALA A 156 -24.13 -43.74 2.38
C ALA A 156 -23.28 -42.53 1.92
N ASN A 157 -23.21 -41.45 2.70
CA ASN A 157 -22.61 -40.18 2.32
C ASN A 157 -21.48 -39.71 3.26
N GLN A 158 -20.73 -40.64 3.87
CA GLN A 158 -19.68 -40.34 4.86
C GLN A 158 -18.71 -39.19 4.45
N PRO A 159 -18.17 -39.17 3.21
CA PRO A 159 -17.27 -38.08 2.79
C PRO A 159 -17.96 -36.71 2.78
N LEU A 160 -19.23 -36.66 2.35
CA LEU A 160 -20.02 -35.43 2.33
C LEU A 160 -20.30 -34.92 3.74
N VAL A 161 -20.76 -35.80 4.63
CA VAL A 161 -21.06 -35.44 6.02
C VAL A 161 -19.81 -34.89 6.71
N THR A 162 -18.66 -35.53 6.49
CA THR A 162 -17.37 -35.07 7.04
C THR A 162 -16.99 -33.69 6.50
N ALA A 163 -17.01 -33.51 5.17
CA ALA A 163 -16.67 -32.24 4.54
C ALA A 163 -17.61 -31.10 4.98
N TYR A 164 -18.90 -31.38 5.09
CA TYR A 164 -19.92 -30.43 5.49
C TYR A 164 -19.75 -29.96 6.94
N ASN A 165 -19.46 -30.89 7.86
CA ASN A 165 -19.19 -30.56 9.26
C ASN A 165 -17.90 -29.75 9.44
N ASN A 166 -16.86 -30.07 8.65
CA ASN A 166 -15.63 -29.28 8.63
C ASN A 166 -15.91 -27.85 8.16
N LEU A 167 -16.67 -27.68 7.06
CA LEU A 167 -17.06 -26.36 6.57
C LEU A 167 -17.87 -25.59 7.61
N LYS A 168 -18.88 -26.20 8.26
CA LYS A 168 -19.64 -25.56 9.34
C LYS A 168 -18.76 -25.09 10.48
N THR A 169 -17.78 -25.90 10.89
CA THR A 169 -16.81 -25.53 11.92
C THR A 169 -15.97 -24.33 11.48
N THR A 170 -15.47 -24.34 10.24
CA THR A 170 -14.73 -23.22 9.66
C THR A 170 -15.56 -21.93 9.60
N LEU A 171 -16.85 -22.00 9.22
CA LEU A 171 -17.74 -20.84 9.14
C LEU A 171 -17.92 -20.14 10.50
N GLN A 172 -17.80 -20.85 11.62
CA GLN A 172 -17.86 -20.25 12.96
C GLN A 172 -16.71 -19.26 13.22
N SER A 173 -15.60 -19.37 12.48
CA SER A 173 -14.46 -18.45 12.61
C SER A 173 -14.67 -17.09 11.94
N LYS A 174 -15.74 -16.89 11.16
CA LYS A 174 -16.00 -15.69 10.34
C LYS A 174 -15.73 -14.37 11.07
N THR A 175 -16.33 -14.20 12.25
CA THR A 175 -16.19 -12.97 13.03
C THR A 175 -14.73 -12.69 13.41
N ASN A 176 -14.03 -13.72 13.92
CA ASN A 176 -12.63 -13.60 14.32
C ASN A 176 -11.71 -13.37 13.11
N SER A 177 -11.99 -14.04 11.99
CA SER A 177 -11.21 -13.88 10.75
C SER A 177 -11.35 -12.50 10.13
N LEU A 178 -12.50 -11.84 10.31
CA LEU A 178 -12.75 -10.48 9.81
C LEU A 178 -12.30 -9.37 10.78
N GLU A 179 -11.84 -9.74 11.98
CA GLU A 179 -11.40 -8.79 13.00
C GLU A 179 -10.16 -8.00 12.55
N GLY A 180 -10.17 -6.68 12.82
CA GLY A 180 -9.08 -5.78 12.46
C GLY A 180 -8.94 -5.51 10.95
N LEU A 181 -9.96 -5.82 10.14
CA LEU A 181 -10.03 -5.48 8.70
C LEU A 181 -10.94 -4.27 8.42
N SER A 182 -11.22 -3.44 9.44
CA SER A 182 -12.13 -2.30 9.31
C SER A 182 -11.50 -1.08 8.64
N GLU A 183 -10.18 -0.94 8.70
CA GLU A 183 -9.46 0.16 8.05
C GLU A 183 -9.55 0.06 6.51
N ASN A 184 -9.68 1.20 5.83
CA ASN A 184 -9.83 1.25 4.37
C ASN A 184 -8.71 0.50 3.64
N LYS A 185 -7.47 0.56 4.14
CA LYS A 185 -6.30 -0.13 3.57
C LYS A 185 -6.47 -1.66 3.47
N TYR A 186 -7.39 -2.26 4.22
CA TYR A 186 -7.71 -3.70 4.18
C TYR A 186 -9.03 -4.04 3.48
N SER A 187 -9.68 -3.07 2.83
CA SER A 187 -11.01 -3.24 2.23
C SER A 187 -11.11 -4.43 1.27
N SER A 188 -10.15 -4.62 0.36
CA SER A 188 -10.18 -5.76 -0.56
C SER A 188 -9.94 -7.10 0.15
N ILE A 189 -9.13 -7.15 1.20
CA ILE A 189 -8.95 -8.35 2.04
C ILE A 189 -10.28 -8.72 2.70
N LYS A 190 -10.95 -7.73 3.31
CA LYS A 190 -12.25 -7.92 3.95
C LYS A 190 -13.28 -8.43 2.96
N ASN A 191 -13.37 -7.81 1.79
CA ASN A 191 -14.34 -8.19 0.76
C ASN A 191 -14.09 -9.62 0.28
N HIS A 192 -12.85 -9.93 -0.11
CA HIS A 192 -12.48 -11.27 -0.57
C HIS A 192 -12.80 -12.35 0.48
N LEU A 193 -12.42 -12.13 1.74
CA LEU A 193 -12.70 -13.09 2.80
C LEU A 193 -14.20 -13.22 3.09
N SER A 194 -14.95 -12.11 3.05
CA SER A 194 -16.41 -12.12 3.24
C SER A 194 -17.11 -12.92 2.14
N GLU A 195 -16.71 -12.73 0.88
CA GLU A 195 -17.23 -13.49 -0.26
C GLU A 195 -17.00 -15.00 -0.10
N LEU A 196 -15.82 -15.42 0.37
CA LEU A 196 -15.53 -16.83 0.65
C LEU A 196 -16.42 -17.39 1.76
N PHE A 197 -16.58 -16.66 2.86
CA PHE A 197 -17.47 -17.06 3.95
C PHE A 197 -18.95 -17.10 3.51
N ASP A 198 -19.38 -16.17 2.67
CA ASP A 198 -20.76 -16.11 2.15
C ASP A 198 -21.01 -17.27 1.18
N ALA A 199 -20.06 -17.60 0.31
CA ALA A 199 -20.11 -18.78 -0.55
C ALA A 199 -20.21 -20.09 0.27
N GLY A 200 -19.38 -20.24 1.31
CA GLY A 200 -19.45 -21.39 2.22
C GLY A 200 -20.79 -21.45 2.97
N SER A 201 -21.30 -20.31 3.42
CA SER A 201 -22.60 -20.22 4.11
C SER A 201 -23.74 -20.64 3.20
N ALA A 202 -23.74 -20.20 1.93
CA ALA A 202 -24.72 -20.59 0.93
C ALA A 202 -24.73 -22.10 0.65
N ILE A 203 -23.56 -22.76 0.69
CA ILE A 203 -23.48 -24.23 0.59
C ILE A 203 -24.17 -24.89 1.79
N THR A 204 -23.87 -24.45 3.02
CA THR A 204 -24.48 -25.04 4.22
C THR A 204 -25.97 -24.74 4.37
N ALA A 205 -26.45 -23.62 3.81
CA ALA A 205 -27.88 -23.29 3.82
C ALA A 205 -28.74 -24.29 3.04
N ARG A 206 -28.16 -25.06 2.09
CA ARG A 206 -28.87 -26.10 1.35
C ARG A 206 -29.16 -27.37 2.17
N THR A 207 -28.48 -27.55 3.31
CA THR A 207 -28.55 -28.76 4.14
C THR A 207 -28.01 -30.02 3.44
N LEU A 208 -27.74 -31.09 4.19
CA LEU A 208 -27.26 -32.38 3.68
C LEU A 208 -28.35 -33.14 2.92
N ASP A 209 -29.60 -33.08 3.41
CA ASP A 209 -30.76 -33.76 2.81
C ASP A 209 -31.88 -32.74 2.53
N PRO A 210 -31.79 -31.97 1.43
CA PRO A 210 -32.74 -30.92 1.11
C PRO A 210 -34.14 -31.48 0.80
N THR A 211 -35.20 -30.73 1.15
CA THR A 211 -36.58 -31.05 0.75
C THR A 211 -36.79 -30.95 -0.77
N MET A 212 -36.07 -30.03 -1.41
CA MET A 212 -36.13 -29.72 -2.84
C MET A 212 -34.73 -29.30 -3.33
N GLY A 213 -34.35 -29.71 -4.53
CA GLY A 213 -33.07 -29.35 -5.14
C GLY A 213 -31.97 -30.41 -4.98
N THR A 214 -30.74 -30.04 -5.33
CA THR A 214 -29.60 -30.98 -5.33
C THR A 214 -28.84 -30.97 -4.00
N VAL A 215 -28.50 -32.17 -3.55
CA VAL A 215 -27.59 -32.42 -2.43
C VAL A 215 -26.26 -31.70 -2.68
N PRO A 216 -25.63 -31.08 -1.67
CA PRO A 216 -24.29 -30.51 -1.82
C PRO A 216 -23.26 -31.55 -2.28
N GLU A 217 -22.40 -31.15 -3.20
CA GLU A 217 -21.34 -32.03 -3.71
C GLU A 217 -20.10 -31.98 -2.82
N VAL A 218 -19.48 -33.13 -2.57
CA VAL A 218 -18.26 -33.25 -1.74
C VAL A 218 -17.17 -32.29 -2.20
N LEU A 219 -16.89 -32.23 -3.52
CA LEU A 219 -15.84 -31.38 -4.06
C LEU A 219 -16.12 -29.89 -3.81
N SER A 220 -17.36 -29.45 -4.02
CA SER A 220 -17.75 -28.05 -3.79
C SER A 220 -17.62 -27.66 -2.31
N VAL A 221 -18.03 -28.54 -1.39
CA VAL A 221 -17.95 -28.32 0.05
C VAL A 221 -16.49 -28.28 0.51
N THR A 222 -15.68 -29.25 0.09
CA THR A 222 -14.25 -29.31 0.43
C THR A 222 -13.51 -28.09 -0.12
N LYS A 223 -13.77 -27.70 -1.37
CA LYS A 223 -13.16 -26.54 -2.01
C LYS A 223 -13.47 -25.24 -1.26
N ALA A 224 -14.73 -25.02 -0.87
CA ALA A 224 -15.10 -23.84 -0.09
C ALA A 224 -14.37 -23.79 1.26
N ASN A 225 -14.24 -24.94 1.94
CA ASN A 225 -13.49 -25.03 3.20
C ASN A 225 -11.99 -24.75 3.00
N GLU A 226 -11.38 -25.33 1.98
CA GLU A 226 -9.97 -25.10 1.61
C GLU A 226 -9.70 -23.64 1.25
N ASP A 227 -10.59 -23.00 0.49
CA ASP A 227 -10.42 -21.61 0.08
C ASP A 227 -10.50 -20.66 1.29
N ILE A 228 -11.44 -20.86 2.21
CA ILE A 228 -11.53 -20.09 3.46
C ILE A 228 -10.28 -20.31 4.32
N THR A 229 -9.92 -21.57 4.60
CA THR A 229 -8.78 -21.86 5.48
C THR A 229 -7.45 -21.37 4.90
N THR A 230 -7.27 -21.48 3.58
CA THR A 230 -6.10 -20.93 2.87
C THR A 230 -6.07 -19.41 2.98
N ALA A 231 -7.19 -18.72 2.72
CA ALA A 231 -7.27 -17.26 2.83
C ALA A 231 -6.97 -16.77 4.25
N VAL A 232 -7.56 -17.42 5.27
CA VAL A 232 -7.30 -17.10 6.68
C VAL A 232 -5.82 -17.26 7.04
N SER A 233 -5.15 -18.31 6.53
CA SER A 233 -3.72 -18.53 6.78
C SER A 233 -2.81 -17.44 6.19
N LYS A 234 -3.25 -16.76 5.11
CA LYS A 234 -2.50 -15.71 4.42
C LYS A 234 -2.75 -14.29 4.96
N LEU A 235 -3.68 -14.11 5.89
CA LEU A 235 -4.07 -12.77 6.36
C LEU A 235 -2.91 -11.91 6.83
N ARG A 236 -1.89 -12.49 7.49
CA ARG A 236 -0.71 -11.73 7.93
C ARG A 236 0.09 -11.18 6.75
N GLU A 237 0.31 -11.99 5.73
CA GLU A 237 1.01 -11.60 4.50
C GLU A 237 0.24 -10.49 3.78
N TRP A 238 -1.07 -10.68 3.61
CA TRP A 238 -1.94 -9.70 2.95
C TRP A 238 -1.99 -8.36 3.69
N LYS A 239 -2.09 -8.38 5.03
CA LYS A 239 -2.04 -7.16 5.86
C LYS A 239 -0.69 -6.45 5.70
N THR A 240 0.42 -7.19 5.77
CA THR A 240 1.77 -6.63 5.62
C THR A 240 1.95 -5.95 4.26
N ASN A 241 1.45 -6.58 3.19
CA ASN A 241 1.44 -5.99 1.85
C ASN A 241 0.59 -4.71 1.81
N ALA A 242 -0.64 -4.75 2.31
CA ALA A 242 -1.53 -3.59 2.34
C ALA A 242 -0.94 -2.42 3.14
N ASP A 243 -0.31 -2.68 4.29
CA ASP A 243 0.36 -1.67 5.12
C ASP A 243 1.53 -1.01 4.37
N LYS A 244 2.32 -1.80 3.64
CA LYS A 244 3.43 -1.29 2.81
C LYS A 244 2.92 -0.27 1.79
N PHE A 245 1.85 -0.59 1.06
CA PHE A 245 1.24 0.35 0.11
C PHE A 245 0.46 1.49 0.79
N ASN A 246 0.04 1.35 2.04
CA ASN A 246 -0.61 2.44 2.79
C ASN A 246 0.37 3.56 3.17
N ASN A 247 1.68 3.29 3.23
CA ASN A 247 2.69 4.34 3.11
C ASN A 247 2.95 4.59 1.62
N PHE A 248 3.93 3.90 1.04
CA PHE A 248 4.10 3.75 -0.40
C PHE A 248 5.12 2.63 -0.68
N GLU A 249 5.02 2.04 -1.85
CA GLU A 249 6.03 1.12 -2.40
C GLU A 249 6.79 1.82 -3.52
N LYS A 250 8.12 1.95 -3.36
CA LYS A 250 9.01 2.39 -4.43
C LYS A 250 9.31 1.25 -5.39
N LYS A 251 9.12 1.51 -6.67
CA LYS A 251 9.46 0.63 -7.80
C LYS A 251 10.56 1.30 -8.61
N SER A 252 11.80 1.00 -8.23
CA SER A 252 12.98 1.47 -8.94
C SER A 252 12.97 0.97 -10.38
N LEU A 253 13.38 1.82 -11.32
CA LEU A 253 13.42 1.43 -12.73
C LEU A 253 14.51 0.39 -12.98
N LEU A 254 14.15 -0.67 -13.70
CA LEU A 254 15.04 -1.76 -14.07
C LEU A 254 15.16 -1.85 -15.58
N ARG A 255 16.39 -1.87 -16.10
CA ARG A 255 16.62 -2.03 -17.55
C ARG A 255 15.95 -3.29 -18.12
N ALA A 256 15.91 -4.38 -17.36
CA ALA A 256 15.30 -5.65 -17.76
C ALA A 256 13.78 -5.56 -18.01
N ASN A 257 13.11 -4.55 -17.44
CA ASN A 257 11.67 -4.34 -17.57
C ASN A 257 11.31 -3.47 -18.78
N PHE A 258 12.32 -3.02 -19.52
CA PHE A 258 12.15 -2.21 -20.71
C PHE A 258 12.36 -3.05 -21.96
N PHE A 259 11.38 -3.03 -22.86
CA PHE A 259 11.45 -3.65 -24.17
C PHE A 259 11.53 -2.56 -25.24
N SER A 260 12.54 -2.64 -26.10
CA SER A 260 12.68 -1.81 -27.31
C SER A 260 13.71 -2.46 -28.21
N GLU A 261 13.52 -2.31 -29.52
CA GLU A 261 14.51 -2.73 -30.52
C GLU A 261 15.82 -1.92 -30.41
N ASN A 262 15.78 -0.76 -29.74
CA ASN A 262 16.95 0.08 -29.53
C ASN A 262 17.62 -0.19 -28.18
N SER A 263 18.86 -0.71 -28.23
CA SER A 263 19.57 -1.29 -27.08
C SER A 263 20.80 -0.51 -26.63
N GLN A 264 20.97 0.72 -27.11
CA GLN A 264 22.19 1.49 -26.91
C GLN A 264 22.30 1.96 -25.47
N THR A 265 23.51 1.86 -24.93
CA THR A 265 23.81 2.16 -23.53
C THR A 265 24.03 3.66 -23.34
N GLN A 266 23.76 4.14 -22.12
CA GLN A 266 24.07 5.53 -21.77
C GLN A 266 25.54 5.87 -22.07
N PRO A 267 25.86 7.11 -22.46
CA PRO A 267 27.24 7.52 -22.70
C PRO A 267 28.13 7.29 -21.46
N GLY A 268 29.29 6.69 -21.67
CA GLY A 268 30.14 6.19 -20.57
C GLY A 268 30.70 7.27 -19.64
N ASN A 269 30.70 8.55 -20.02
CA ASN A 269 31.14 9.68 -19.20
C ASN A 269 29.99 10.43 -18.51
N TRP A 270 28.75 9.95 -18.57
CA TRP A 270 27.62 10.66 -17.97
C TRP A 270 27.42 10.18 -16.53
N SER A 271 27.69 11.07 -15.58
CA SER A 271 27.44 10.80 -14.16
C SER A 271 25.98 11.08 -13.80
N PHE A 272 25.52 12.27 -14.16
CA PHE A 272 24.11 12.64 -14.05
C PHE A 272 23.34 12.05 -15.22
N VAL A 273 22.06 11.77 -14.95
CA VAL A 273 21.15 11.18 -15.92
C VAL A 273 19.91 12.04 -16.12
N GLY A 274 19.94 13.28 -15.64
CA GLY A 274 18.95 14.32 -15.95
C GLY A 274 19.65 15.65 -16.12
N TYR A 275 19.28 16.37 -17.18
CA TYR A 275 19.91 17.63 -17.56
C TYR A 275 18.88 18.75 -17.71
N SER A 276 19.25 19.97 -17.32
CA SER A 276 18.40 21.16 -17.41
C SER A 276 18.49 21.88 -18.76
N ASN A 277 19.29 21.36 -19.70
CA ASN A 277 19.46 21.91 -21.05
C ASN A 277 18.98 20.92 -22.09
N ASN A 278 18.61 21.46 -23.25
CA ASN A 278 18.34 20.67 -24.43
C ASN A 278 19.60 19.87 -24.80
N LEU A 279 19.45 18.56 -24.93
CA LEU A 279 20.57 17.66 -25.19
C LEU A 279 20.88 17.54 -26.69
N ASN A 280 20.11 18.18 -27.57
CA ASN A 280 20.42 18.32 -29.00
C ASN A 280 21.60 19.28 -29.18
N THR A 281 22.83 18.76 -29.07
CA THR A 281 24.03 19.56 -29.29
C THR A 281 24.21 19.80 -30.79
N GLY A 282 23.82 20.99 -31.26
CA GLY A 282 24.10 21.49 -32.60
C GLY A 282 25.60 21.52 -32.90
N SER A 283 26.11 20.44 -33.47
CA SER A 283 27.31 20.41 -34.29
C SER A 283 27.01 19.52 -35.48
N SER A 284 27.36 19.96 -36.69
CA SER A 284 27.05 19.32 -37.96
C SER A 284 27.69 17.94 -38.17
N ASN A 285 28.14 17.26 -37.10
CA ASN A 285 28.68 15.90 -37.11
C ASN A 285 28.42 15.09 -35.80
N GLN A 286 27.49 15.50 -34.91
CA GLN A 286 27.04 14.64 -33.81
C GLN A 286 25.53 14.74 -33.59
N THR A 287 24.78 13.89 -34.29
CA THR A 287 23.35 13.58 -34.03
C THR A 287 23.18 12.59 -32.86
N ASN A 288 24.01 12.68 -31.80
CA ASN A 288 24.20 11.61 -30.80
C ASN A 288 23.28 11.69 -29.57
N LEU A 289 22.10 12.30 -29.65
CA LEU A 289 20.99 11.90 -28.78
C LEU A 289 20.30 10.62 -29.26
N SER A 290 20.57 10.21 -30.50
CA SER A 290 19.78 9.25 -31.25
C SER A 290 20.09 7.79 -30.89
N ASN A 291 19.64 7.28 -29.73
CA ASN A 291 19.23 5.85 -29.55
C ASN A 291 19.11 5.29 -28.10
N TRP A 292 19.60 5.96 -27.06
CA TRP A 292 19.61 5.37 -25.72
C TRP A 292 18.31 5.65 -24.96
N ASN A 293 17.73 4.58 -24.39
CA ASN A 293 16.37 4.63 -23.84
C ASN A 293 16.33 4.51 -22.31
N PHE A 294 17.45 4.18 -21.67
CA PHE A 294 17.55 4.00 -20.22
C PHE A 294 18.90 4.49 -19.73
N ALA A 295 18.90 5.24 -18.63
CA ALA A 295 20.13 5.60 -17.94
C ALA A 295 19.98 5.60 -16.44
N LYS A 296 21.07 5.30 -15.75
CA LYS A 296 21.21 5.27 -14.30
C LYS A 296 22.41 6.10 -13.88
N ARG A 297 22.25 6.86 -12.79
CA ARG A 297 23.32 7.71 -12.24
C ARG A 297 24.59 6.88 -12.01
N GLN A 298 25.73 7.46 -12.35
CA GLN A 298 27.05 6.84 -12.20
C GLN A 298 27.93 7.66 -11.26
N VAL A 299 28.72 6.94 -10.46
CA VAL A 299 29.65 7.51 -9.47
C VAL A 299 31.07 7.38 -9.98
N TRP A 300 31.89 8.38 -9.69
CA TRP A 300 33.27 8.46 -10.18
C TRP A 300 34.25 8.66 -9.02
N LEU A 301 35.40 8.00 -9.08
CA LEU A 301 36.51 8.25 -8.16
C LEU A 301 37.33 9.43 -8.68
N ALA A 302 37.60 10.42 -7.84
CA ALA A 302 38.51 11.52 -8.17
C ALA A 302 39.95 11.13 -7.83
N ARG A 303 40.89 11.30 -8.78
CA ARG A 303 42.32 11.05 -8.56
C ARG A 303 43.08 12.34 -8.24
N ALA A 304 44.26 12.18 -7.62
CA ALA A 304 45.15 13.29 -7.29
C ALA A 304 45.66 14.07 -8.52
N ASP A 305 45.73 13.43 -9.69
CA ASP A 305 46.10 14.06 -10.97
C ASP A 305 44.94 14.81 -11.65
N GLY A 306 43.76 14.87 -11.01
CA GLY A 306 42.56 15.54 -11.53
C GLY A 306 41.75 14.71 -12.52
N SER A 307 42.20 13.48 -12.84
CA SER A 307 41.42 12.54 -13.67
C SER A 307 40.38 11.78 -12.83
N THR A 308 39.39 11.18 -13.50
CA THR A 308 38.31 10.44 -12.85
C THR A 308 38.13 9.05 -13.44
N ASP A 309 37.89 8.06 -12.58
CA ASP A 309 37.54 6.69 -12.97
C ASP A 309 36.09 6.37 -12.63
N LEU A 310 35.43 5.58 -13.46
CA LEU A 310 34.10 5.07 -13.15
C LEU A 310 34.18 4.05 -12.02
N VAL A 311 33.34 4.22 -10.99
CA VAL A 311 33.19 3.26 -9.89
C VAL A 311 32.17 2.22 -10.31
N GLN A 312 32.64 0.99 -10.60
CA GLN A 312 31.77 -0.09 -11.06
C GLN A 312 30.78 -0.54 -9.97
N ASN A 313 31.24 -0.60 -8.71
CA ASN A 313 30.46 -1.06 -7.57
C ASN A 313 30.57 -0.05 -6.42
N PRO A 314 29.85 1.09 -6.48
CA PRO A 314 29.90 2.06 -5.40
C PRO A 314 29.35 1.45 -4.11
N THR A 315 29.95 1.82 -2.98
CA THR A 315 29.54 1.31 -1.65
C THR A 315 28.09 1.65 -1.33
N GLU A 316 27.63 2.81 -1.81
CA GLU A 316 26.22 3.16 -1.83
C GLU A 316 25.71 3.14 -3.28
N SER A 317 24.75 2.26 -3.54
CA SER A 317 24.04 2.26 -4.81
C SER A 317 23.19 3.53 -4.93
N THR A 318 23.19 4.12 -6.12
CA THR A 318 22.19 5.10 -6.52
C THR A 318 21.05 4.38 -7.21
N ASP A 319 19.82 4.72 -6.87
CA ASP A 319 18.60 4.22 -7.49
C ASP A 319 17.95 5.26 -8.42
N VAL A 320 18.67 6.34 -8.75
CA VAL A 320 18.22 7.36 -9.70
C VAL A 320 18.45 6.89 -11.13
N ALA A 321 17.35 6.60 -11.82
CA ALA A 321 17.33 6.13 -13.19
C ALA A 321 16.19 6.79 -13.96
N TRP A 322 16.34 6.85 -15.27
CA TRP A 322 15.36 7.43 -16.17
C TRP A 322 15.20 6.57 -17.39
N ILE A 323 13.95 6.41 -17.82
CA ILE A 323 13.64 6.03 -19.19
C ILE A 323 13.62 7.32 -19.99
N TYR A 324 14.51 7.43 -20.98
CA TYR A 324 14.65 8.62 -21.82
C TYR A 324 13.62 8.69 -22.92
N ASN A 325 13.20 7.51 -23.41
CA ASN A 325 12.22 7.41 -24.46
C ASN A 325 11.57 6.03 -24.45
N LEU A 326 10.28 5.98 -24.81
CA LEU A 326 9.53 4.78 -25.16
C LEU A 326 9.25 4.76 -26.67
N ALA A 327 10.23 5.13 -27.50
CA ALA A 327 10.09 5.15 -28.96
C ALA A 327 10.62 3.87 -29.62
N GLY A 328 10.11 3.63 -30.82
CA GLY A 328 10.29 2.38 -31.58
C GLY A 328 9.03 1.53 -31.53
N GLU A 329 8.82 0.74 -32.57
CA GLU A 329 7.67 -0.17 -32.64
C GLU A 329 7.68 -1.13 -31.44
N GLY A 330 6.55 -1.25 -30.76
CA GLY A 330 6.41 -2.12 -29.58
C GLY A 330 7.17 -1.68 -28.32
N ALA A 331 7.81 -0.50 -28.29
CA ALA A 331 8.58 -0.05 -27.15
C ALA A 331 7.69 0.17 -25.91
N LYS A 332 8.07 -0.45 -24.79
CA LYS A 332 7.28 -0.42 -23.55
C LYS A 332 8.09 -0.64 -22.29
N TYR A 333 7.50 -0.23 -21.17
CA TYR A 333 8.02 -0.53 -19.83
C TYR A 333 6.96 -1.22 -18.99
N THR A 334 7.30 -2.38 -18.41
CA THR A 334 6.35 -3.19 -17.65
C THR A 334 6.73 -3.27 -16.17
N LEU A 335 5.74 -3.09 -15.31
CA LEU A 335 5.85 -3.20 -13.86
C LEU A 335 4.89 -4.27 -13.34
N HIS A 336 5.41 -5.20 -12.54
CA HIS A 336 4.60 -6.20 -11.83
C HIS A 336 4.61 -5.93 -10.32
N PHE A 337 3.47 -6.15 -9.67
CA PHE A 337 3.35 -6.03 -8.22
C PHE A 337 2.16 -6.81 -7.66
N THR A 338 2.39 -7.49 -6.54
CA THR A 338 1.33 -8.04 -5.68
C THR A 338 0.70 -6.95 -4.84
N TYR A 339 -0.64 -6.91 -4.79
CA TYR A 339 -1.40 -5.87 -4.12
C TYR A 339 -2.69 -6.42 -3.49
N TYR A 340 -2.84 -6.22 -2.18
CA TYR A 340 -4.03 -6.65 -1.41
C TYR A 340 -4.78 -5.47 -0.78
N GLY A 341 -4.41 -4.22 -1.09
CA GLY A 341 -5.09 -3.01 -0.62
C GLY A 341 -6.40 -2.72 -1.37
N PRO A 342 -6.99 -1.51 -1.21
CA PRO A 342 -8.23 -1.10 -1.90
C PRO A 342 -8.17 -1.28 -3.43
N SER A 343 -9.29 -1.52 -4.10
CA SER A 343 -9.35 -1.64 -5.58
C SER A 343 -8.88 -0.39 -6.37
N THR A 344 -8.48 0.67 -5.66
CA THR A 344 -7.86 1.89 -6.17
C THR A 344 -6.53 2.19 -5.48
N ALA A 345 -5.56 2.73 -6.22
CA ALA A 345 -4.32 3.27 -5.67
C ALA A 345 -3.88 4.51 -6.46
N ASN A 346 -2.86 5.20 -5.98
CA ASN A 346 -2.24 6.33 -6.67
C ASN A 346 -0.81 5.95 -7.06
N LEU A 347 -0.47 6.26 -8.30
CA LEU A 347 0.86 6.11 -8.88
C LEU A 347 1.49 7.49 -9.04
N TYR A 348 2.71 7.65 -8.54
CA TYR A 348 3.54 8.83 -8.74
C TYR A 348 4.85 8.47 -9.42
N PHE A 349 5.38 9.36 -10.26
CA PHE A 349 6.73 9.27 -10.81
C PHE A 349 7.22 10.64 -11.25
N PRO A 350 8.54 10.94 -11.15
CA PRO A 350 9.09 12.17 -11.69
C PRO A 350 9.14 12.10 -13.22
N TYR A 351 8.90 13.22 -13.89
CA TYR A 351 8.95 13.34 -15.35
C TYR A 351 9.46 14.69 -15.83
N LYS A 352 10.05 14.71 -17.04
CA LYS A 352 10.50 15.93 -17.74
C LYS A 352 10.65 15.73 -19.25
N LEU A 353 10.93 16.80 -19.99
CA LEU A 353 11.32 16.71 -21.40
C LEU A 353 12.82 16.48 -21.59
N VAL A 354 13.17 15.81 -22.68
CA VAL A 354 14.54 15.77 -23.20
C VAL A 354 14.76 16.96 -24.14
N ASN A 355 13.81 17.25 -25.05
CA ASN A 355 13.88 18.38 -25.95
C ASN A 355 12.65 19.30 -25.80
N GLU A 356 12.85 20.60 -25.98
CA GLU A 356 11.82 21.63 -25.73
C GLU A 356 10.61 21.54 -26.68
N ASN A 357 10.78 20.95 -27.86
CA ASN A 357 9.75 20.88 -28.91
C ASN A 357 9.10 19.49 -29.04
N ASP A 358 9.36 18.56 -28.11
CA ASP A 358 8.78 17.22 -28.17
C ASP A 358 7.25 17.27 -28.00
N ASN A 359 6.52 16.62 -28.91
CA ASN A 359 5.08 16.41 -28.78
C ASN A 359 4.82 15.27 -27.78
N VAL A 360 4.36 15.56 -26.58
CA VAL A 360 4.33 14.58 -25.49
C VAL A 360 3.13 13.66 -25.58
N GLY A 361 3.36 12.36 -25.39
CA GLY A 361 2.32 11.37 -25.21
C GLY A 361 2.77 10.21 -24.34
N LEU A 362 1.96 9.86 -23.34
CA LEU A 362 2.18 8.69 -22.50
C LEU A 362 0.84 8.04 -22.20
N GLN A 363 0.78 6.72 -22.27
CA GLN A 363 -0.37 5.94 -21.84
C GLN A 363 0.07 4.79 -20.96
N TYR A 364 -0.90 4.19 -20.27
CA TYR A 364 -0.72 2.96 -19.53
C TYR A 364 -1.84 1.96 -19.77
N ILE A 365 -1.50 0.68 -19.66
CA ILE A 365 -2.42 -0.45 -19.58
C ILE A 365 -2.28 -1.05 -18.18
N LEU A 366 -3.37 -1.13 -17.43
CA LEU A 366 -3.43 -1.84 -16.16
C LEU A 366 -4.13 -3.18 -16.38
N ASN A 367 -3.48 -4.30 -16.07
CA ASN A 367 -4.06 -5.64 -16.09
C ASN A 367 -4.71 -6.05 -17.42
N GLU A 368 -4.08 -5.70 -18.55
CA GLU A 368 -4.54 -6.02 -19.91
C GLU A 368 -5.88 -5.35 -20.30
N ASN A 369 -6.29 -4.32 -19.55
CA ASN A 369 -7.44 -3.49 -19.93
C ASN A 369 -7.12 -2.56 -21.11
N SER A 370 -8.11 -1.78 -21.55
CA SER A 370 -7.92 -0.74 -22.56
C SER A 370 -6.85 0.28 -22.14
N PRO A 371 -6.00 0.75 -23.07
CA PRO A 371 -5.05 1.82 -22.81
C PRO A 371 -5.73 3.07 -22.26
N LYS A 372 -5.08 3.74 -21.32
CA LYS A 372 -5.50 5.03 -20.74
C LYS A 372 -4.41 6.07 -20.94
N GLU A 373 -4.74 7.17 -21.58
CA GLU A 373 -3.82 8.29 -21.78
C GLU A 373 -3.57 9.03 -20.47
N ILE A 374 -2.32 9.45 -20.27
CA ILE A 374 -1.88 10.30 -19.17
C ILE A 374 -1.85 11.72 -19.70
N ASN A 375 -2.82 12.52 -19.25
CA ASN A 375 -2.99 13.87 -19.75
C ASN A 375 -1.98 14.83 -19.10
N PHE A 376 -1.35 15.64 -19.95
CA PHE A 376 -0.52 16.77 -19.57
C PHE A 376 -1.21 18.07 -19.99
N ARG A 377 -1.05 19.14 -19.22
CA ARG A 377 -1.57 20.47 -19.58
C ARG A 377 -0.97 20.90 -20.92
N PRO A 378 -1.76 21.48 -21.85
CA PRO A 378 -1.23 21.98 -23.10
C PRO A 378 -0.30 23.17 -22.86
N THR A 379 0.75 23.27 -23.66
CA THR A 379 1.64 24.44 -23.66
C THR A 379 0.84 25.66 -24.12
N THR A 380 0.61 26.65 -23.25
CA THR A 380 0.09 27.95 -23.66
C THR A 380 1.14 28.62 -24.55
N ARG A 381 1.01 28.46 -25.86
CA ARG A 381 1.67 29.34 -26.84
C ARG A 381 1.00 30.70 -26.72
N ALA A 382 1.74 31.71 -26.28
CA ALA A 382 1.32 33.09 -26.47
C ALA A 382 1.17 33.30 -27.98
N THR A 383 -0.07 33.41 -28.45
CA THR A 383 -0.36 33.84 -29.81
C THR A 383 -0.12 35.35 -29.88
N GLU A 384 1.05 35.76 -30.34
CA GLU A 384 1.23 37.06 -30.96
C GLU A 384 0.41 37.06 -32.26
N ASN A 385 -0.71 37.80 -32.25
CA ASN A 385 -1.32 38.40 -33.43
C ASN A 385 -2.55 39.22 -33.02
N VAL A 386 -2.35 40.52 -32.70
CA VAL A 386 -3.29 41.57 -33.12
C VAL A 386 -2.50 42.84 -33.43
N SER A 387 -2.75 43.34 -34.63
CA SER A 387 -2.35 44.61 -35.22
C SER A 387 -2.35 45.78 -34.23
N SER A 388 -1.25 46.52 -34.21
CA SER A 388 -1.15 47.89 -33.67
C SER A 388 -2.05 48.84 -34.46
N ASN A 389 -2.92 49.58 -33.76
CA ASN A 389 -3.22 50.99 -34.02
C ASN A 389 -4.00 51.61 -32.85
N ASP A 390 -3.44 52.72 -32.34
CA ASP A 390 -4.03 53.83 -31.57
C ASP A 390 -4.96 53.55 -30.36
N ALA A 391 -4.47 53.86 -29.16
CA ALA A 391 -4.67 55.18 -28.54
C ALA A 391 -4.35 55.14 -27.02
N GLN A 392 -3.67 56.18 -26.59
CA GLN A 392 -3.12 56.47 -25.28
C GLN A 392 -4.20 56.85 -24.25
N THR A 393 -4.22 56.22 -23.05
CA THR A 393 -4.48 56.89 -21.76
C THR A 393 -4.22 55.97 -20.55
N GLU A 394 -3.90 56.61 -19.44
CA GLU A 394 -3.05 56.16 -18.34
C GLU A 394 -3.71 55.26 -17.28
N SER A 395 -2.82 54.54 -16.56
CA SER A 395 -2.92 54.11 -15.15
C SER A 395 -3.87 52.96 -14.81
N VAL A 396 -3.30 51.80 -14.40
CA VAL A 396 -3.38 51.21 -13.04
C VAL A 396 -2.68 49.83 -13.05
N GLY A 397 -1.76 49.62 -12.11
CA GLY A 397 -1.47 48.29 -11.53
C GLY A 397 -0.47 47.37 -12.24
N ASN A 398 0.81 47.52 -11.91
CA ASN A 398 1.87 46.57 -12.25
C ASN A 398 1.65 45.23 -11.50
N ALA A 399 1.16 44.19 -12.19
CA ALA A 399 1.03 42.84 -11.64
C ALA A 399 2.27 42.01 -12.02
N GLY A 400 3.09 41.74 -11.01
CA GLY A 400 4.30 40.94 -11.10
C GLY A 400 4.01 39.51 -11.56
N ASN A 401 4.79 39.07 -12.53
CA ASN A 401 4.83 37.73 -13.06
C ASN A 401 5.59 36.83 -12.05
N THR A 402 4.88 36.37 -11.01
CA THR A 402 5.44 35.44 -10.02
C THR A 402 4.98 34.03 -10.38
N ALA A 403 5.82 33.30 -11.11
CA ALA A 403 5.66 31.87 -11.33
C ALA A 403 5.89 31.12 -10.00
N SER A 404 4.85 31.05 -9.18
CA SER A 404 4.73 30.07 -8.10
C SER A 404 3.84 28.95 -8.60
N SER A 405 4.43 27.78 -8.84
CA SER A 405 3.74 26.57 -9.27
C SER A 405 2.93 26.00 -8.11
N GLU A 406 1.69 26.47 -7.96
CA GLU A 406 0.56 25.74 -7.38
C GLU A 406 -0.75 26.49 -7.73
N ILE A 407 -1.54 25.96 -8.67
CA ILE A 407 -2.96 26.35 -8.80
C ILE A 407 -3.79 25.20 -8.23
N LEU A 408 -4.31 25.42 -7.03
CA LEU A 408 -5.34 24.65 -6.35
C LEU A 408 -6.71 25.20 -6.75
N VAL A 409 -7.65 24.33 -7.11
CA VAL A 409 -9.10 24.63 -7.01
C VAL A 409 -9.81 23.35 -6.52
N ALA A 410 -10.66 23.51 -5.51
CA ALA A 410 -11.44 22.47 -4.83
C ALA A 410 -12.94 22.55 -5.19
N ASP A 411 -13.63 21.39 -5.04
CA ASP A 411 -15.08 21.04 -5.12
C ASP A 411 -15.80 21.29 -6.48
N GLU A 412 -16.63 20.40 -7.07
CA GLU A 412 -17.61 19.41 -6.55
C GLU A 412 -17.93 18.30 -7.63
N VAL A 413 -18.03 17.01 -7.20
CA VAL A 413 -18.75 15.77 -7.73
C VAL A 413 -18.65 15.30 -9.23
N PRO A 414 -18.93 14.00 -9.56
CA PRO A 414 -17.91 13.04 -10.00
C PRO A 414 -18.03 12.63 -11.49
N SER A 415 -16.94 12.79 -12.24
CA SER A 415 -16.70 12.03 -13.48
C SER A 415 -15.19 11.91 -13.69
N ALA A 416 -14.65 10.70 -13.51
CA ALA A 416 -13.27 10.30 -13.84
C ALA A 416 -12.22 11.45 -13.83
N ASN A 417 -12.00 12.06 -12.67
CA ASN A 417 -11.04 13.15 -12.50
C ASN A 417 -9.59 12.65 -12.67
N ASN A 418 -9.08 12.60 -13.91
CA ASN A 418 -7.65 12.68 -14.13
C ASN A 418 -7.25 14.15 -13.94
N GLU A 419 -6.75 14.51 -12.76
CA GLU A 419 -6.03 15.77 -12.56
C GLU A 419 -4.97 15.89 -13.68
N MET A 420 -5.06 16.94 -14.52
CA MET A 420 -4.08 17.14 -15.58
C MET A 420 -2.70 17.42 -14.98
N ASN A 421 -1.71 16.59 -15.35
CA ASN A 421 -0.32 16.78 -14.96
C ASN A 421 0.24 18.06 -15.59
N THR A 422 1.16 18.74 -14.89
CA THR A 422 1.84 19.94 -15.42
C THR A 422 2.48 19.67 -16.79
N THR A 423 2.52 20.67 -17.67
CA THR A 423 3.27 20.58 -18.92
C THR A 423 4.75 20.28 -18.60
N PRO A 424 5.34 19.21 -19.14
CA PRO A 424 6.75 18.91 -18.90
C PRO A 424 7.63 19.95 -19.60
N THR A 425 8.77 20.29 -18.97
CA THR A 425 9.78 21.20 -19.51
C THR A 425 11.15 20.52 -19.49
N VAL A 426 12.13 21.11 -20.16
CA VAL A 426 13.53 20.64 -20.10
C VAL A 426 14.21 21.11 -18.81
N SER A 427 13.80 22.26 -18.27
CA SER A 427 14.44 22.91 -17.11
C SER A 427 14.03 22.33 -15.76
N ASP A 428 12.92 21.59 -15.69
CA ASP A 428 12.29 21.19 -14.43
C ASP A 428 11.96 19.70 -14.38
N ILE A 429 11.89 19.17 -13.16
CA ILE A 429 11.37 17.84 -12.86
C ILE A 429 10.00 18.05 -12.22
N ASN A 430 8.96 17.59 -12.90
CA ASN A 430 7.61 17.52 -12.35
C ASN A 430 7.37 16.13 -11.75
N VAL A 431 6.32 15.97 -10.93
CA VAL A 431 5.89 14.66 -10.40
C VAL A 431 4.47 14.39 -10.87
N ALA A 432 4.28 13.30 -11.60
CA ALA A 432 2.97 12.89 -12.09
C ALA A 432 2.17 12.25 -10.95
N LYS A 433 0.85 12.34 -11.02
CA LYS A 433 -0.09 11.61 -10.16
C LYS A 433 -1.17 10.98 -11.02
N ILE A 434 -1.35 9.68 -10.87
CA ILE A 434 -2.37 8.92 -11.60
C ILE A 434 -3.16 8.09 -10.60
N THR A 435 -4.48 8.19 -10.65
CA THR A 435 -5.36 7.30 -9.89
C THR A 435 -5.60 6.02 -10.69
N LEU A 436 -5.10 4.92 -10.15
CA LEU A 436 -5.36 3.57 -10.65
C LEU A 436 -6.68 3.07 -10.10
N SER A 437 -7.49 2.46 -10.96
CA SER A 437 -8.77 1.84 -10.62
C SER A 437 -8.81 0.40 -11.14
N ASN A 438 -9.62 -0.46 -10.53
CA ASN A 438 -9.75 -1.88 -10.90
C ASN A 438 -8.47 -2.68 -10.67
N LEU A 439 -7.78 -2.41 -9.56
CA LEU A 439 -6.70 -3.27 -9.09
C LEU A 439 -7.25 -4.64 -8.70
N LYS A 440 -6.59 -5.70 -9.17
CA LYS A 440 -6.90 -7.08 -8.82
C LYS A 440 -6.41 -7.36 -7.39
N PHE A 441 -7.15 -8.20 -6.66
CA PHE A 441 -6.66 -8.77 -5.41
C PHE A 441 -5.56 -9.79 -5.74
N GLY A 442 -4.30 -9.46 -5.40
CA GLY A 442 -3.13 -10.25 -5.78
C GLY A 442 -2.29 -9.58 -6.87
N GLU A 443 -1.92 -10.32 -7.91
CA GLU A 443 -0.96 -9.85 -8.93
C GLU A 443 -1.57 -8.80 -9.87
N ASN A 444 -0.81 -7.73 -10.09
CA ASN A 444 -1.14 -6.64 -10.99
C ASN A 444 0.04 -6.32 -11.92
N THR A 445 -0.28 -5.86 -13.13
CA THR A 445 0.70 -5.44 -14.14
C THR A 445 0.32 -4.06 -14.69
N ILE A 446 1.28 -3.16 -14.75
CA ILE A 446 1.17 -1.88 -15.47
C ILE A 446 2.17 -1.88 -16.62
N GLU A 447 1.69 -1.57 -17.82
CA GLU A 447 2.52 -1.38 -19.01
C GLU A 447 2.43 0.07 -19.47
N PHE A 448 3.56 0.75 -19.66
CA PHE A 448 3.65 2.09 -20.22
C PHE A 448 4.12 2.06 -21.66
N SER A 449 3.52 2.90 -22.51
CA SER A 449 3.88 3.07 -23.91
C SER A 449 3.51 4.47 -24.39
N VAL A 450 3.90 4.81 -25.63
CA VAL A 450 3.43 6.00 -26.33
C VAL A 450 2.11 5.67 -27.04
N PRO A 451 1.09 6.56 -26.99
CA PRO A 451 -0.13 6.38 -27.77
C PRO A 451 0.14 6.31 -29.27
N THR A 452 -0.37 5.28 -29.94
CA THR A 452 -0.32 5.18 -31.41
C THR A 452 -1.62 5.76 -31.98
N ILE A 453 -1.57 6.94 -32.60
CA ILE A 453 -2.75 7.57 -33.20
C ILE A 453 -2.59 7.56 -34.72
N ALA A 454 -3.46 6.82 -35.40
CA ALA A 454 -3.49 6.77 -36.86
C ALA A 454 -3.87 8.16 -37.41
N GLY A 455 -3.04 8.73 -38.29
CA GLY A 455 -3.32 9.99 -38.96
C GLY A 455 -2.77 11.27 -38.29
N GLU A 456 -2.08 11.17 -37.15
CA GLU A 456 -1.34 12.32 -36.60
C GLU A 456 -0.11 12.67 -37.46
N GLN A 457 0.06 13.95 -37.78
CA GLN A 457 1.17 14.44 -38.62
C GLN A 457 2.53 14.48 -37.89
N SER A 458 2.55 14.34 -36.56
CA SER A 458 3.79 14.39 -35.76
C SER A 458 3.75 13.32 -34.68
N PRO A 459 4.70 12.36 -34.66
CA PRO A 459 4.70 11.29 -33.69
C PRO A 459 4.85 11.85 -32.27
N LYS A 460 4.01 11.34 -31.36
CA LYS A 460 4.16 11.60 -29.93
C LYS A 460 5.45 10.96 -29.40
N VAL A 461 6.01 11.52 -28.34
CA VAL A 461 7.20 11.04 -27.63
C VAL A 461 6.86 10.95 -26.14
N ALA A 462 7.28 9.87 -25.48
CA ALA A 462 7.13 9.79 -24.04
C ALA A 462 7.99 10.86 -23.36
N PRO A 463 7.50 11.51 -22.29
CA PRO A 463 8.41 12.29 -21.46
C PRO A 463 9.43 11.32 -20.83
N MET A 464 10.55 11.88 -20.41
CA MET A 464 11.51 11.13 -19.62
C MET A 464 10.86 10.82 -18.26
N ILE A 465 10.80 9.54 -17.87
CA ILE A 465 10.11 9.08 -16.65
C ILE A 465 11.08 8.36 -15.70
N GLY A 466 10.97 8.64 -14.41
CA GLY A 466 11.82 8.05 -13.38
C GLY A 466 11.12 6.94 -12.58
N ASN A 467 11.66 6.65 -11.39
CA ASN A 467 11.12 5.64 -10.48
C ASN A 467 9.65 5.86 -10.17
N MET A 468 8.94 4.75 -9.96
CA MET A 468 7.50 4.74 -9.74
C MET A 468 7.18 4.49 -8.27
N TYR A 469 6.11 5.10 -7.78
CA TYR A 469 5.71 5.07 -6.38
C TYR A 469 4.22 4.77 -6.29
N LEU A 470 3.87 3.67 -5.65
CA LEU A 470 2.48 3.22 -5.52
C LEU A 470 2.00 3.39 -4.09
N THR A 471 0.85 4.04 -3.88
CA THR A 471 0.25 4.21 -2.56
C THR A 471 -1.26 4.10 -2.57
N SER A 472 -1.85 3.50 -1.54
CA SER A 472 -3.30 3.54 -1.29
C SER A 472 -3.73 4.76 -0.45
N ASN A 473 -2.79 5.60 -0.02
CA ASN A 473 -3.01 6.69 0.92
C ASN A 473 -2.49 8.03 0.36
N LEU A 474 -3.40 8.99 0.17
CA LEU A 474 -3.03 10.32 -0.36
C LEU A 474 -2.14 11.12 0.60
N SER A 475 -2.21 10.85 1.90
CA SER A 475 -1.36 11.53 2.91
C SER A 475 0.13 11.22 2.75
N SER A 476 0.49 10.21 1.96
CA SER A 476 1.87 9.83 1.68
C SER A 476 2.57 10.70 0.62
N LYS A 477 1.86 11.64 -0.02
CA LYS A 477 2.40 12.52 -1.07
C LYS A 477 3.74 13.14 -0.66
N GLU A 478 3.80 13.73 0.52
CA GLU A 478 5.00 14.42 1.00
C GLU A 478 6.19 13.48 1.19
N ASN A 479 5.96 12.27 1.71
CA ASN A 479 7.01 11.27 1.88
C ASN A 479 7.49 10.71 0.53
N ILE A 480 6.59 10.61 -0.45
CA ILE A 480 6.95 10.24 -1.83
C ILE A 480 7.84 11.31 -2.45
N TYR A 481 7.50 12.59 -2.29
CA TYR A 481 8.31 13.70 -2.78
C TYR A 481 9.67 13.70 -2.09
N ASP A 482 9.70 13.42 -0.79
CA ASP A 482 10.94 13.29 -0.05
C ASP A 482 11.83 12.18 -0.61
N ASP A 483 11.29 11.00 -0.90
CA ASP A 483 12.07 9.90 -1.50
C ASP A 483 12.54 10.23 -2.93
N ILE A 484 11.66 10.81 -3.77
CA ILE A 484 12.02 11.24 -5.14
C ILE A 484 13.21 12.21 -5.09
N PHE A 485 13.14 13.25 -4.26
CA PHE A 485 14.17 14.28 -4.26
C PHE A 485 15.28 14.04 -3.22
N GLY A 486 15.29 12.85 -2.60
CA GLY A 486 16.29 12.46 -1.61
C GLY A 486 16.28 13.35 -0.36
N ASN A 487 15.14 13.92 -0.01
CA ASN A 487 14.98 14.79 1.14
C ASN A 487 14.81 13.96 2.41
N ILE A 488 15.57 14.33 3.45
CA ILE A 488 15.49 13.72 4.77
C ILE A 488 15.04 14.83 5.73
N LYS A 489 13.79 14.73 6.17
CA LYS A 489 13.20 15.69 7.10
C LYS A 489 13.63 15.39 8.54
N THR A 490 14.02 16.42 9.26
CA THR A 490 14.20 16.39 10.71
C THR A 490 13.33 17.48 11.30
N VAL A 491 12.22 17.09 11.93
CA VAL A 491 11.28 18.01 12.58
C VAL A 491 11.21 17.63 14.05
N ASN A 492 11.58 18.58 14.92
CA ASN A 492 11.40 18.48 16.35
C ASN A 492 10.78 19.78 16.88
N GLN A 493 10.52 19.86 18.19
CA GLN A 493 9.83 21.01 18.79
C GLN A 493 10.54 22.35 18.57
N THR A 494 11.86 22.34 18.36
CA THR A 494 12.70 23.55 18.34
C THR A 494 13.34 23.84 16.99
N SER A 495 13.33 22.89 16.05
CA SER A 495 13.97 22.99 14.74
C SER A 495 13.26 22.16 13.69
N SER A 496 13.19 22.69 12.47
CA SER A 496 12.71 21.99 11.28
C SER A 496 13.75 22.12 10.19
N SER A 497 14.26 21.00 9.69
CA SER A 497 15.24 20.99 8.61
C SER A 497 14.98 19.91 7.58
N VAL A 498 15.55 20.12 6.40
CA VAL A 498 15.50 19.18 5.27
C VAL A 498 16.91 19.01 4.74
N THR A 499 17.43 17.78 4.74
CA THR A 499 18.71 17.46 4.11
C THR A 499 18.48 16.81 2.76
N VAL A 500 19.09 17.36 1.71
CA VAL A 500 19.05 16.77 0.36
C VAL A 500 20.23 15.81 0.21
N ASN A 501 19.93 14.52 0.05
CA ASN A 501 20.89 13.50 -0.32
C ASN A 501 21.19 13.58 -1.82
N LEU A 502 22.32 14.18 -2.17
CA LEU A 502 22.69 14.46 -3.56
C LEU A 502 23.01 13.20 -4.38
N LEU A 503 23.31 12.07 -3.72
CA LEU A 503 23.53 10.78 -4.39
C LEU A 503 22.21 10.08 -4.74
N LYS A 504 21.19 10.21 -3.90
CA LYS A 504 19.93 9.44 -3.99
C LYS A 504 18.75 10.24 -4.55
N GLY A 505 18.78 11.57 -4.47
CA GLY A 505 17.70 12.42 -4.99
C GLY A 505 17.78 12.68 -6.49
N TYR A 506 16.63 12.76 -7.16
CA TYR A 506 16.53 13.26 -8.53
C TYR A 506 16.95 14.74 -8.59
N SER A 507 17.81 15.07 -9.56
CA SER A 507 18.41 16.40 -9.72
C SER A 507 18.85 16.59 -11.18
N LEU A 508 19.05 17.84 -11.58
CA LEU A 508 19.45 18.19 -12.94
C LEU A 508 20.84 18.83 -12.94
N ALA A 509 21.72 18.37 -13.82
CA ALA A 509 22.95 19.08 -14.13
C ALA A 509 22.74 19.94 -15.39
N SER A 510 23.35 21.11 -15.48
CA SER A 510 23.32 21.86 -16.74
C SER A 510 24.36 21.35 -17.75
N SER A 511 25.29 20.49 -17.33
CA SER A 511 26.38 20.00 -18.18
C SER A 511 26.80 18.58 -17.81
N PHE A 512 27.07 17.74 -18.81
CA PHE A 512 27.52 16.35 -18.62
C PHE A 512 28.85 16.20 -17.88
N ALA A 513 29.62 17.28 -17.79
CA ALA A 513 30.87 17.30 -17.08
C ALA A 513 30.71 17.51 -15.57
N VAL A 514 29.53 17.94 -15.08
CA VAL A 514 29.15 17.86 -13.64
C VAL A 514 29.02 16.39 -13.25
N TYR A 515 29.55 15.98 -12.09
CA TYR A 515 29.54 14.58 -11.70
C TYR A 515 29.53 14.35 -10.19
N VAL A 516 29.13 13.13 -9.79
CA VAL A 516 29.18 12.64 -8.42
C VAL A 516 30.52 11.95 -8.16
N GLY A 517 31.34 12.56 -7.32
CA GLY A 517 32.64 12.07 -6.89
C GLY A 517 32.55 11.26 -5.59
N GLN A 518 33.16 10.08 -5.54
CA GLN A 518 33.35 9.29 -4.32
C GLN A 518 34.72 9.59 -3.70
N PHE A 519 34.75 9.79 -2.39
CA PHE A 519 35.94 10.06 -1.60
C PHE A 519 36.00 9.10 -0.40
N THR A 520 37.01 8.23 -0.34
CA THR A 520 37.06 7.08 0.60
C THR A 520 37.96 7.29 1.83
N SER A 521 38.66 8.43 1.93
CA SER A 521 39.66 8.67 2.98
C SER A 521 39.73 10.14 3.34
N LEU A 522 38.64 10.67 3.90
CA LEU A 522 38.57 12.08 4.32
C LEU A 522 38.77 12.22 5.83
N THR A 523 39.40 13.32 6.23
CA THR A 523 39.50 13.79 7.62
C THR A 523 38.71 15.10 7.75
N ASN A 524 37.91 15.24 8.80
CA ASN A 524 37.15 16.48 9.02
C ASN A 524 38.09 17.65 9.32
N ALA A 525 37.79 18.82 8.76
CA ALA A 525 38.53 20.04 9.08
C ALA A 525 38.44 20.36 10.58
N GLY A 526 39.58 20.58 11.23
CA GLY A 526 39.68 20.83 12.67
C GLY A 526 39.73 19.58 13.56
N ALA A 527 39.72 18.38 12.98
CA ALA A 527 39.93 17.14 13.72
C ALA A 527 41.38 17.03 14.25
N GLN A 528 41.55 16.44 15.43
CA GLN A 528 42.88 16.18 16.00
C GLN A 528 43.55 15.02 15.26
N ALA A 529 44.89 14.94 15.29
CA ALA A 529 45.65 13.91 14.55
C ALA A 529 45.32 12.46 14.97
N THR A 530 44.64 12.25 16.10
CA THR A 530 44.15 10.97 16.61
C THR A 530 42.73 10.62 16.17
N ASP A 531 42.01 11.54 15.54
CA ASP A 531 40.66 11.29 15.04
C ASP A 531 40.76 10.42 13.78
N SER A 532 40.18 9.21 13.86
CA SER A 532 40.16 8.24 12.77
C SER A 532 39.63 8.87 11.48
N GLN A 533 40.22 8.49 10.34
CA GLN A 533 39.68 8.80 9.02
C GLN A 533 38.18 8.42 8.96
N VAL A 534 37.39 9.21 8.24
CA VAL A 534 36.01 8.85 7.93
C VAL A 534 36.05 7.66 6.99
N ASN A 535 35.87 6.46 7.55
CA ASN A 535 35.95 5.19 6.81
C ASN A 535 34.75 4.96 5.87
N THR A 536 33.69 5.77 5.99
CA THR A 536 32.55 5.76 5.06
C THR A 536 32.83 6.68 3.88
N PRO A 537 32.62 6.22 2.63
CA PRO A 537 32.80 7.07 1.46
C PRO A 537 31.86 8.27 1.50
N ASN A 538 32.41 9.45 1.23
CA ASN A 538 31.65 10.67 1.05
C ASN A 538 31.39 10.89 -0.45
N TYR A 539 30.16 11.29 -0.79
CA TYR A 539 29.79 11.59 -2.17
C TYR A 539 29.57 13.09 -2.32
N LEU A 540 30.37 13.73 -3.19
CA LEU A 540 30.31 15.16 -3.42
C LEU A 540 30.13 15.43 -4.92
N ILE A 541 29.32 16.44 -5.26
CA ILE A 541 29.14 16.88 -6.64
C ILE A 541 30.23 17.87 -7.00
N GLY A 542 30.98 17.57 -8.05
CA GLY A 542 32.07 18.39 -8.55
C GLY A 542 31.74 19.08 -9.87
N PHE A 543 32.65 19.98 -10.28
CA PHE A 543 32.61 20.63 -11.60
C PHE A 543 31.34 21.46 -11.83
N ILE A 544 30.81 22.09 -10.79
CA ILE A 544 29.89 23.22 -10.87
C ILE A 544 30.75 24.47 -11.13
N GLY A 545 30.34 25.37 -12.01
CA GLY A 545 31.14 26.54 -12.39
C GLY A 545 32.27 26.28 -13.40
N GLY A 546 32.95 27.35 -13.80
CA GLY A 546 34.17 27.30 -14.61
C GLY A 546 34.02 26.71 -16.02
N SER A 547 35.15 26.65 -16.74
CA SER A 547 35.23 26.16 -18.13
C SER A 547 36.01 24.86 -18.28
N GLY A 548 36.50 24.31 -17.16
CA GLY A 548 37.36 23.12 -17.13
C GLY A 548 36.69 21.88 -17.75
N ARG A 549 37.48 21.15 -18.54
CA ARG A 549 37.11 19.85 -19.11
C ARG A 549 37.30 18.76 -18.07
N ARG A 550 36.39 17.78 -18.01
CA ARG A 550 36.56 16.61 -17.13
C ARG A 550 37.44 15.57 -17.83
N ILE A 551 38.55 15.20 -17.19
CA ILE A 551 39.43 14.15 -17.70
C ILE A 551 38.90 12.80 -17.20
N VAL A 552 38.30 12.02 -18.11
CA VAL A 552 37.79 10.67 -17.81
C VAL A 552 38.74 9.61 -18.32
N ASN A 553 39.01 8.61 -17.49
CA ASN A 553 39.85 7.46 -17.82
C ASN A 553 38.97 6.24 -18.15
N ASN A 554 39.49 5.36 -19.00
CA ASN A 554 38.97 4.00 -19.21
C ASN A 554 37.49 3.90 -19.64
N VAL A 555 36.90 5.00 -20.11
CA VAL A 555 35.58 5.04 -20.76
C VAL A 555 35.72 5.65 -22.15
N ARG A 556 35.11 5.02 -23.15
CA ARG A 556 34.96 5.63 -24.48
C ARG A 556 34.02 6.83 -24.33
N SER A 557 34.53 8.03 -24.61
CA SER A 557 33.76 9.27 -24.50
C SER A 557 34.17 10.23 -25.60
N GLU A 558 33.19 10.63 -26.40
CA GLU A 558 33.34 11.63 -27.46
C GLU A 558 33.19 13.06 -26.92
N THR A 559 32.50 13.24 -25.79
CA THR A 559 32.14 14.55 -25.24
C THR A 559 32.90 14.87 -23.94
N ARG A 560 34.00 15.63 -24.06
CA ARG A 560 34.87 16.00 -22.90
C ARG A 560 34.73 17.47 -22.45
N SER A 561 34.18 18.32 -23.30
CA SER A 561 34.00 19.75 -23.05
C SER A 561 32.64 20.03 -22.45
N PRO A 562 32.49 20.81 -21.37
CA PRO A 562 31.18 21.06 -20.78
C PRO A 562 30.19 21.72 -21.77
N LEU A 563 28.90 21.37 -21.69
CA LEU A 563 27.83 21.97 -22.50
C LEU A 563 27.62 23.45 -22.15
N THR A 564 27.66 23.77 -20.86
CA THR A 564 27.59 25.13 -20.32
C THR A 564 28.82 25.41 -19.46
N THR A 565 29.31 26.65 -19.45
CA THR A 565 30.50 27.07 -18.68
C THR A 565 30.18 28.22 -17.72
N GLY A 566 31.12 28.52 -16.81
CA GLY A 566 31.02 29.64 -15.89
C GLY A 566 29.86 29.47 -14.91
N SER A 567 29.22 30.58 -14.52
CA SER A 567 28.08 30.59 -13.60
C SER A 567 26.85 29.82 -14.13
N ASN A 568 26.75 29.63 -15.44
CA ASN A 568 25.67 28.84 -16.08
C ASN A 568 25.88 27.33 -15.97
N ARG A 569 27.05 26.89 -15.47
CA ARG A 569 27.31 25.49 -15.17
C ARG A 569 26.82 25.15 -13.77
N THR A 570 25.56 24.76 -13.67
CA THR A 570 24.82 24.64 -12.41
C THR A 570 24.37 23.21 -12.11
N LEU A 571 23.94 23.02 -10.86
CA LEU A 571 23.19 21.88 -10.38
C LEU A 571 21.83 22.39 -9.86
N THR A 572 20.74 21.77 -10.31
CA THR A 572 19.40 22.00 -9.77
C THR A 572 19.00 20.85 -8.86
N ILE A 573 18.59 21.16 -7.64
CA ILE A 573 18.05 20.23 -6.65
C ILE A 573 16.64 20.69 -6.22
N TYR A 574 15.92 19.82 -5.51
CA TYR A 574 14.59 20.13 -5.02
C TYR A 574 14.50 19.88 -3.51
N VAL A 575 13.87 20.81 -2.80
CA VAL A 575 13.75 20.82 -1.33
C VAL A 575 12.28 20.90 -0.96
N ASN A 576 11.78 19.85 -0.33
CA ASN A 576 10.42 19.76 0.18
C ASN A 576 10.34 20.35 1.60
N ALA A 577 10.15 21.67 1.68
CA ALA A 577 10.15 22.39 2.94
C ALA A 577 8.87 22.10 3.75
N PRO A 578 8.99 21.74 5.05
CA PRO A 578 7.83 21.40 5.88
C PRO A 578 6.88 22.58 6.12
N GLN A 579 7.39 23.82 6.03
CA GLN A 579 6.63 25.05 6.18
C GLN A 579 7.29 26.18 5.39
N SER A 580 6.56 27.25 5.10
CA SER A 580 7.14 28.43 4.47
C SER A 580 8.02 29.19 5.47
N GLY A 581 9.12 29.80 5.00
CA GLY A 581 9.95 30.65 5.85
C GLY A 581 11.38 30.84 5.33
N GLU A 582 12.24 31.41 6.18
CA GLU A 582 13.65 31.66 5.90
C GLU A 582 14.51 30.48 6.35
N TYR A 583 15.31 29.91 5.47
CA TYR A 583 16.12 28.72 5.74
C TYR A 583 17.62 29.03 5.66
N ASN A 584 18.34 28.74 6.73
CA ASN A 584 19.80 28.69 6.71
C ASN A 584 20.27 27.45 5.95
N ILE A 585 21.46 27.51 5.35
CA ILE A 585 22.04 26.44 4.52
C ILE A 585 23.35 25.99 5.15
N SER A 586 23.51 24.69 5.28
CA SER A 586 24.77 24.07 5.68
C SER A 586 25.12 22.88 4.79
N GLY A 587 26.39 22.53 4.77
CA GLY A 587 26.87 21.41 3.96
C GLY A 587 28.38 21.19 4.12
N SER A 588 28.85 20.11 3.51
CA SER A 588 30.26 19.78 3.43
C SER A 588 30.84 20.12 2.06
N TYR A 589 32.15 20.38 2.00
CA TYR A 589 32.82 20.75 0.76
C TYR A 589 34.29 20.32 0.73
N ILE A 590 34.84 20.23 -0.48
CA ILE A 590 36.28 20.13 -0.72
C ILE A 590 36.67 20.94 -1.97
N SER A 591 37.79 21.65 -1.94
CA SER A 591 38.19 22.50 -3.07
C SER A 591 39.52 22.12 -3.70
N GLY A 592 40.45 21.50 -2.95
CA GLY A 592 41.81 21.17 -3.42
C GLY A 592 42.52 22.33 -4.11
N ALA A 593 42.23 23.57 -3.72
CA ALA A 593 42.51 24.78 -4.49
C ALA A 593 43.35 25.77 -3.68
N THR A 594 44.30 26.41 -4.36
CA THR A 594 45.16 27.44 -3.76
C THR A 594 44.42 28.75 -3.51
N GLN A 595 43.40 29.05 -4.34
CA GLN A 595 42.50 30.18 -4.18
C GLN A 595 41.16 29.74 -3.55
N PRO A 596 40.55 30.58 -2.69
CA PRO A 596 39.24 30.28 -2.12
C PRO A 596 38.16 30.20 -3.20
N ARG A 597 37.20 29.28 -3.02
CA ARG A 597 36.04 29.11 -3.90
C ARG A 597 34.76 29.55 -3.20
N GLY A 598 33.66 29.63 -3.94
CA GLY A 598 32.34 29.96 -3.39
C GLY A 598 31.21 29.13 -4.00
N LEU A 599 30.08 29.10 -3.31
CA LEU A 599 28.83 28.50 -3.74
C LEU A 599 27.71 29.55 -3.72
N LYS A 600 26.89 29.57 -4.76
CA LYS A 600 25.71 30.43 -4.87
C LYS A 600 24.46 29.57 -4.91
N PHE A 601 23.48 29.87 -4.07
CA PHE A 601 22.20 29.19 -3.99
C PHE A 601 21.08 30.17 -4.34
N SER A 602 20.07 29.73 -5.10
CA SER A 602 18.92 30.57 -5.51
C SER A 602 17.68 29.72 -5.80
N THR A 603 16.49 30.32 -5.80
CA THR A 603 15.20 29.65 -6.07
C THR A 603 14.69 29.80 -7.52
N GLY A 604 15.55 30.17 -8.47
CA GLY A 604 15.17 30.45 -9.87
C GLY A 604 15.91 31.67 -10.43
N ASP A 605 15.28 32.39 -11.37
CA ASP A 605 15.85 33.59 -12.03
C ASP A 605 15.75 34.87 -11.20
N MET A 606 15.15 34.81 -10.00
CA MET A 606 14.91 35.98 -9.14
C MET A 606 16.22 36.41 -8.46
N ALA A 607 16.76 37.55 -8.90
CA ALA A 607 17.99 38.16 -8.39
C ALA A 607 18.00 38.45 -6.86
N GLU A 608 16.88 38.30 -6.17
CA GLU A 608 16.67 38.73 -4.78
C GLU A 608 16.72 37.59 -3.74
N ASN A 609 16.40 36.34 -4.11
CA ASN A 609 16.44 35.21 -3.18
C ASN A 609 17.69 34.36 -3.40
N VAL A 610 18.82 34.94 -3.01
CA VAL A 610 20.16 34.42 -3.27
C VAL A 610 20.97 34.37 -1.98
N VAL A 611 21.71 33.28 -1.78
CA VAL A 611 22.74 33.15 -0.75
C VAL A 611 24.05 32.78 -1.42
N THR A 612 25.10 33.58 -1.20
CA THR A 612 26.44 33.27 -1.70
C THR A 612 27.37 32.98 -0.53
N VAL A 613 27.82 31.75 -0.39
CA VAL A 613 28.85 31.34 0.57
C VAL A 613 30.22 31.50 -0.08
N THR A 614 31.12 32.22 0.58
CA THR A 614 32.45 32.55 0.04
C THR A 614 33.56 31.95 0.91
N ASN A 615 34.80 32.08 0.45
CA ASN A 615 36.01 31.67 1.17
C ASN A 615 36.05 30.18 1.56
N LEU A 616 35.48 29.31 0.72
CA LEU A 616 35.52 27.86 0.89
C LEU A 616 36.85 27.33 0.36
N LYS A 617 37.79 27.04 1.26
CA LYS A 617 39.17 26.67 0.91
C LYS A 617 39.67 25.47 1.70
N GLN A 618 40.11 24.45 0.96
CA GLN A 618 40.94 23.34 1.42
C GLN A 618 42.12 23.22 0.44
N ASN A 619 43.35 23.21 0.96
CA ASN A 619 44.56 23.13 0.14
C ASN A 619 44.89 21.70 -0.32
N ASN A 620 44.06 20.73 0.04
CA ASN A 620 44.24 19.31 -0.25
C ASN A 620 42.90 18.64 -0.62
N TRP A 621 42.97 17.39 -1.07
CA TRP A 621 41.82 16.56 -1.45
C TRP A 621 41.43 15.53 -0.38
N THR A 622 41.97 15.64 0.84
CA THR A 622 41.75 14.69 1.94
C THR A 622 41.07 15.33 3.16
N THR A 623 40.93 16.66 3.19
CA THR A 623 40.27 17.39 4.29
C THR A 623 38.87 17.82 3.87
N LEU A 624 37.86 17.34 4.60
CA LEU A 624 36.45 17.71 4.41
C LEU A 624 36.15 18.99 5.19
N GLY A 625 35.84 20.07 4.48
CA GLY A 625 35.38 21.33 5.05
C GLY A 625 33.87 21.34 5.28
N PHE A 626 33.40 22.27 6.11
CA PHE A 626 31.98 22.48 6.40
C PHE A 626 31.66 23.98 6.38
N PHE A 627 30.44 24.32 5.97
CA PHE A 627 29.88 25.65 6.08
C PHE A 627 28.47 25.59 6.67
N ASP A 628 28.06 26.67 7.32
CA ASP A 628 26.73 26.83 7.92
C ASP A 628 26.38 28.31 8.02
N THR A 629 25.43 28.78 7.21
CA THR A 629 25.13 30.21 7.10
C THR A 629 24.53 30.80 8.37
N SER A 630 24.00 29.97 9.29
CA SER A 630 23.54 30.43 10.60
C SER A 630 24.72 30.89 11.49
N LYS A 631 25.93 30.40 11.23
CA LYS A 631 27.13 30.72 12.02
C LYS A 631 27.80 31.98 11.51
N THR A 632 28.43 32.73 12.41
CA THR A 632 29.22 33.93 12.09
C THR A 632 30.56 33.60 11.44
N THR A 633 31.07 32.38 11.65
CA THR A 633 32.33 31.90 11.05
C THR A 633 32.21 31.60 9.56
N THR A 634 30.99 31.39 9.05
CA THR A 634 30.73 31.21 7.62
C THR A 634 30.65 32.57 6.93
N GLN A 635 31.54 32.79 5.97
CA GLN A 635 31.55 34.01 5.17
C GLN A 635 30.47 33.94 4.09
N VAL A 636 29.65 34.99 4.01
CA VAL A 636 28.60 35.15 3.00
C VAL A 636 28.82 36.47 2.24
N GLY A 637 28.59 36.47 0.93
CA GLY A 637 28.72 37.63 0.04
C GLY A 637 27.39 38.07 -0.57
N GLY A 638 27.30 39.33 -0.99
CA GLY A 638 26.12 39.92 -1.65
C GLY A 638 26.48 41.14 -2.51
N ALA A 639 25.70 41.43 -3.55
CA ALA A 639 26.00 42.49 -4.52
C ALA A 639 25.75 43.92 -4.01
N ASP A 640 24.95 44.10 -2.94
CA ASP A 640 24.55 45.43 -2.44
C ASP A 640 24.45 45.48 -0.90
N ASN A 641 25.53 45.19 -0.17
CA ASN A 641 25.64 45.32 1.30
C ASN A 641 24.64 44.54 2.18
N MET A 642 23.70 43.78 1.62
CA MET A 642 22.84 42.86 2.39
C MET A 642 23.43 41.45 2.35
N MET A 643 24.18 41.09 3.39
CA MET A 643 24.69 39.73 3.64
C MET A 643 23.54 38.76 3.93
N LYS A 644 22.77 38.37 2.91
CA LYS A 644 21.66 37.42 3.08
C LYS A 644 22.21 36.04 3.45
N LYS A 645 21.78 35.53 4.62
CA LYS A 645 22.21 34.23 5.17
C LYS A 645 21.18 33.11 4.96
N THR A 646 19.97 33.47 4.55
CA THR A 646 18.84 32.56 4.41
C THR A 646 18.26 32.57 3.00
N LEU A 647 17.70 31.44 2.59
CA LEU A 647 16.81 31.35 1.43
C LEU A 647 15.37 31.31 1.91
N THR A 648 14.52 32.10 1.28
CA THR A 648 13.07 32.04 1.48
C THR A 648 12.53 30.82 0.73
N LEU A 649 11.89 29.88 1.41
CA LEU A 649 11.24 28.70 0.82
C LEU A 649 9.74 28.71 1.12
N ASN A 650 8.93 28.23 0.17
CA ASN A 650 7.52 27.96 0.38
C ASN A 650 7.34 26.57 0.99
N LYS A 651 6.27 26.33 1.75
CA LYS A 651 5.88 24.96 2.14
C LYS A 651 5.72 24.11 0.88
N GLY A 652 6.20 22.87 0.93
CA GLY A 652 6.19 21.95 -0.20
C GLY A 652 7.48 22.02 -1.01
N LEU A 653 7.41 21.61 -2.27
CA LEU A 653 8.58 21.42 -3.13
C LEU A 653 9.11 22.74 -3.69
N ASN A 654 10.39 23.03 -3.46
CA ASN A 654 11.09 24.22 -3.96
C ASN A 654 12.25 23.80 -4.87
N LYS A 655 12.39 24.46 -6.02
CA LYS A 655 13.55 24.32 -6.92
C LYS A 655 14.70 25.18 -6.40
N ILE A 656 15.88 24.59 -6.22
CA ILE A 656 17.10 25.30 -5.81
C ILE A 656 18.18 25.12 -6.87
N ILE A 657 18.75 26.23 -7.35
CA ILE A 657 19.88 26.26 -8.28
C ILE A 657 21.16 26.52 -7.48
N VAL A 658 22.10 25.58 -7.56
CA VAL A 658 23.46 25.66 -7.03
C VAL A 658 24.41 26.01 -8.16
N ALA A 659 25.06 27.16 -8.04
CA ALA A 659 26.02 27.70 -9.00
C ALA A 659 27.35 28.02 -8.31
N SER A 660 28.35 28.40 -9.11
CA SER A 660 29.59 28.94 -8.56
C SER A 660 29.36 30.32 -7.94
N GLY A 661 29.82 30.48 -6.70
CA GLY A 661 29.95 31.78 -6.02
C GLY A 661 31.37 32.35 -6.11
N THR A 662 32.27 31.70 -6.86
CA THR A 662 33.65 32.14 -7.03
C THR A 662 33.72 33.34 -7.97
N THR A 663 34.57 34.32 -7.65
CA THR A 663 34.79 35.51 -8.49
C THR A 663 35.21 35.12 -9.93
N ASN A 664 34.90 35.99 -10.90
CA ASN A 664 35.18 35.78 -12.32
C ASN A 664 34.63 34.46 -12.89
N ASN A 665 33.50 33.98 -12.35
CA ASN A 665 32.84 32.74 -12.78
C ASN A 665 33.75 31.49 -12.70
N GLY A 666 34.67 31.47 -11.74
CA GLY A 666 35.57 30.34 -11.49
C GLY A 666 34.85 29.07 -11.03
N ASP A 667 35.59 27.99 -10.81
CA ASP A 667 35.02 26.72 -10.34
C ASP A 667 34.44 26.86 -8.91
N ALA A 668 33.35 26.17 -8.64
CA ALA A 668 32.84 25.94 -7.29
C ALA A 668 33.70 24.87 -6.57
N PRO A 669 33.66 24.77 -5.23
CA PRO A 669 34.16 23.57 -4.56
C PRO A 669 33.27 22.37 -4.91
N PHE A 670 33.79 21.16 -4.71
CA PHE A 670 32.95 19.97 -4.63
C PHE A 670 32.06 20.09 -3.40
N VAL A 671 30.78 19.74 -3.54
CA VAL A 671 29.77 19.96 -2.49
C VAL A 671 29.06 18.65 -2.13
N GLY A 672 28.98 18.35 -0.84
CA GLY A 672 28.24 17.21 -0.30
C GLY A 672 26.77 17.54 -0.05
N ASN A 673 26.07 16.67 0.69
CA ASN A 673 24.67 16.87 1.06
C ASN A 673 24.43 18.26 1.67
N LEU A 674 23.30 18.85 1.34
CA LEU A 674 22.91 20.20 1.74
C LEU A 674 21.75 20.13 2.71
N THR A 675 21.86 20.80 3.85
CA THR A 675 20.81 20.89 4.86
C THR A 675 20.24 22.30 4.89
N PHE A 676 18.92 22.38 4.77
CA PHE A 676 18.14 23.61 4.87
C PHE A 676 17.44 23.62 6.23
N THR A 677 17.83 24.52 7.12
CA THR A 677 17.27 24.60 8.48
C THR A 677 16.46 25.87 8.64
N LEU A 678 15.19 25.74 8.99
CA LEU A 678 14.29 26.87 9.20
C LEU A 678 14.81 27.77 10.33
N ASN A 679 14.86 29.06 10.05
CA ASN A 679 15.27 30.10 10.97
C ASN A 679 14.08 30.54 11.83
N ASN A 680 13.98 30.01 13.05
CA ASN A 680 12.86 30.27 13.98
C ASN A 680 12.97 31.60 14.73
N VAL A 681 13.65 32.62 14.20
CA VAL A 681 13.72 33.92 14.87
C VAL A 681 12.33 34.56 14.82
N GLN A 682 11.61 34.51 15.94
CA GLN A 682 10.45 35.36 16.18
C GLN A 682 10.86 36.81 15.92
N THR A 683 10.25 37.46 14.93
CA THR A 683 10.19 38.90 14.88
C THR A 683 9.43 39.37 16.11
N THR A 684 10.14 39.72 17.18
CA THR A 684 9.61 40.62 18.20
C THR A 684 9.33 41.94 17.50
N SER A 685 8.10 42.13 17.03
CA SER A 685 7.60 43.45 16.69
C SER A 685 7.76 44.31 17.95
N ASN A 686 8.71 45.22 17.93
CA ASN A 686 8.76 46.32 18.87
C ASN A 686 7.49 47.15 18.64
N THR A 687 6.41 46.81 19.35
CA THR A 687 5.40 47.80 19.69
C THR A 687 6.10 48.84 20.54
N SER A 688 6.52 49.93 19.88
CA SER A 688 6.86 51.16 20.55
C SER A 688 5.65 51.56 21.40
N GLU A 689 5.75 51.37 22.71
CA GLU A 689 4.89 52.06 23.67
C GLU A 689 5.19 53.55 23.53
N SER A 690 4.36 54.25 22.74
CA SER A 690 4.28 55.70 22.84
C SER A 690 3.57 56.01 24.15
N ASN A 691 4.34 56.43 25.15
CA ASN A 691 3.82 57.18 26.28
C ASN A 691 3.25 58.50 25.75
N ASP A 692 1.94 58.53 25.50
CA ASP A 692 1.19 59.77 25.36
C ASP A 692 0.29 59.91 26.59
N ASN A 693 0.74 60.77 27.51
CA ASN A 693 0.00 61.16 28.69
C ASN A 693 -1.25 61.93 28.25
N THR A 694 -2.38 61.48 28.74
CA THR A 694 -3.68 62.14 28.62
C THR A 694 -3.73 63.43 29.43
N ALA A 695 -4.30 64.50 28.85
CA ALA A 695 -5.17 65.43 29.58
C ALA A 695 -6.03 66.24 28.59
N SER A 696 -7.35 66.01 28.62
CA SER A 696 -8.37 66.98 28.20
C SER A 696 -9.47 66.97 29.25
N ALA A 697 -9.71 68.13 29.88
CA ALA A 697 -11.04 68.70 30.18
C ALA A 697 -10.92 69.88 31.17
N ALA A 698 -10.86 71.10 30.62
CA ALA A 698 -11.63 72.29 31.02
C ALA A 698 -11.36 73.41 30.01
#